data_AF-A0A2E9RY11-F1
#
_entry.id   AF-A0A2E9RY11-F1
#
_cell.length_a   1.000
_cell.length_b   1.000
_cell.length_c   1.000
_cell.angle_alpha   90.00
_cell.angle_beta   90.00
_cell.angle_gamma   90.00
#
_symmetry.space_group_name_H-M   'P 1'
#
loop_
_entity.id
_entity.type
_entity.pdbx_description
1 polymer ?
#
loop_
_entity_poly.entity_id
_entity_poly.type
_entity_poly.pdbx_seq_one_letter_code
_entity_poly.pdbx_strand_id
1 'polypeptide(L)'
;MKDLNENMKKWVILSFLLLTPSLFLFGQEESGGGSGAAEAAVTSGGTSKPAAAASGTTESNPVVTMIRAGVSWESAKVIKINDIVKIASAGGTLTKLVKTAGKIQSGSLKTDDLVTLIDKKVDIDNALDNAEKATAGTINLADLVTLLDKDVSIADASSNAEKAKAGTINLVDLTALIDAGVSISDASSNAEKAKAGTLDVSALVTLLDSGIDLANATTISETSQSGGSTTINTALFTSTRALTANDALYTATTQVISGATTEFAGFQTALEASVILANTILTDRVISNNSDLPNGITLSSLSQSGYTTELIRLLAKYGAIGSNGDAVANAVLGSDYAAFTGSQNLSSLVQNSTSSYLANLANLGARTFSDEDRGSTVLNVSLSKISLMSGSNITITNGASIDASEVLSKATSTSDRKIAIVGAAKDLTIAGDATFTNSNDVEDHALVIGAADDLYFRSEYAAANSADYADPAPVTVKYTGSNLGIGSYDTMRLVNVNLEAGGNLALATLDELHIGLSDSHSSTFSVGTGGKNSDSDNVYLYANNLIQVNGLQFSGRLDDVYLESITINLKDVQFPSSADVMLRSRDGSLNFNSYSSPVLGSVNLTEVSHGGTTLNSSHFSGTNGHINSSITLPNGTSAIKIRGQ
;
A
#
# COMPACT_ATOMS: atom_id res chain seq x y z
N MET A 1 -10.62 -40.47 -32.25
CA MET A 1 -10.67 -41.00 -30.86
C MET A 1 -9.45 -40.63 -30.03
N LYS A 2 -8.21 -40.62 -30.57
CA LYS A 2 -7.06 -40.05 -29.83
C LYS A 2 -7.23 -38.54 -29.56
N ASP A 3 -8.00 -37.89 -30.43
CA ASP A 3 -8.13 -36.45 -30.64
C ASP A 3 -9.07 -35.78 -29.62
N LEU A 4 -9.96 -36.55 -28.98
CA LEU A 4 -10.83 -36.02 -27.90
C LEU A 4 -10.01 -35.63 -26.67
N ASN A 5 -8.97 -36.40 -26.35
CA ASN A 5 -8.09 -36.20 -25.19
C ASN A 5 -7.07 -35.06 -25.41
N GLU A 6 -6.85 -34.66 -26.67
CA GLU A 6 -6.19 -33.40 -27.03
C GLU A 6 -7.11 -32.20 -26.78
N ASN A 7 -8.37 -32.30 -27.20
CA ASN A 7 -9.34 -31.22 -27.03
C ASN A 7 -9.71 -30.99 -25.55
N MET A 8 -9.85 -32.04 -24.73
CA MET A 8 -10.10 -31.87 -23.29
C MET A 8 -9.00 -31.05 -22.60
N LYS A 9 -7.72 -31.20 -22.97
CA LYS A 9 -6.65 -30.33 -22.45
C LYS A 9 -6.87 -28.86 -22.82
N LYS A 10 -7.24 -28.61 -24.08
CA LYS A 10 -7.50 -27.25 -24.62
C LYS A 10 -8.78 -26.62 -24.06
N TRP A 11 -9.68 -27.42 -23.46
CA TRP A 11 -10.79 -26.96 -22.62
C TRP A 11 -10.35 -26.70 -21.16
N VAL A 12 -9.53 -27.57 -20.55
CA VAL A 12 -8.95 -27.31 -19.21
C VAL A 12 -8.12 -26.01 -19.19
N ILE A 13 -7.39 -25.73 -20.27
CA ILE A 13 -6.62 -24.50 -20.46
C ILE A 13 -7.48 -23.25 -20.64
N LEU A 14 -8.73 -23.37 -21.12
CA LEU A 14 -9.61 -22.24 -21.40
C LEU A 14 -9.93 -21.43 -20.13
N SER A 15 -10.11 -22.14 -19.03
CA SER A 15 -10.73 -21.60 -17.80
C SER A 15 -9.81 -20.73 -16.95
N PHE A 16 -8.55 -20.58 -17.37
CA PHE A 16 -7.58 -19.64 -16.78
C PHE A 16 -7.82 -18.17 -17.16
N LEU A 17 -8.64 -17.88 -18.18
CA LEU A 17 -8.66 -16.58 -18.87
C LEU A 17 -9.66 -15.54 -18.30
N LEU A 18 -9.85 -15.44 -16.98
CA LEU A 18 -10.85 -14.52 -16.44
C LEU A 18 -10.39 -13.54 -15.36
N LEU A 19 -9.24 -13.69 -14.69
CA LEU A 19 -8.89 -12.85 -13.54
C LEU A 19 -7.43 -12.41 -13.49
N THR A 20 -7.24 -11.09 -13.38
CA THR A 20 -6.24 -10.30 -12.62
C THR A 20 -6.11 -8.93 -13.30
N PRO A 21 -5.96 -7.83 -12.52
CA PRO A 21 -4.60 -7.34 -12.23
C PRO A 21 -4.39 -6.88 -10.78
N SER A 22 -3.12 -6.83 -10.33
CA SER A 22 -2.58 -6.28 -9.04
C SER A 22 -1.11 -6.73 -8.89
N LEU A 23 -0.35 -6.83 -7.78
CA LEU A 23 -0.45 -6.63 -6.30
C LEU A 23 0.05 -5.24 -5.78
N PHE A 24 0.09 -5.02 -4.45
CA PHE A 24 1.02 -4.11 -3.76
C PHE A 24 2.31 -4.80 -3.26
N LEU A 25 3.17 -4.08 -2.52
CA LEU A 25 4.27 -4.68 -1.75
C LEU A 25 4.77 -3.74 -0.63
N PHE A 26 4.62 -4.13 0.65
CA PHE A 26 5.33 -3.54 1.79
C PHE A 26 5.46 -4.55 2.96
N GLY A 27 6.48 -4.35 3.81
CA GLY A 27 6.73 -5.10 5.05
C GLY A 27 8.07 -4.66 5.67
N GLN A 28 8.37 -4.87 6.96
CA GLN A 28 7.57 -5.47 8.06
C GLN A 28 8.03 -4.87 9.42
N GLU A 29 7.28 -5.10 10.49
CA GLU A 29 7.50 -4.64 11.87
C GLU A 29 8.69 -5.27 12.62
N GLU A 30 9.21 -4.56 13.64
CA GLU A 30 9.63 -5.07 14.96
C GLU A 30 9.64 -3.89 15.98
N SER A 31 9.53 -4.03 17.30
CA SER A 31 8.95 -5.08 18.17
C SER A 31 8.97 -4.61 19.65
N GLY A 32 7.80 -4.53 20.31
CA GLY A 32 7.65 -4.42 21.79
C GLY A 32 8.19 -3.15 22.50
N GLY A 33 7.78 -2.81 23.73
CA GLY A 33 6.74 -3.38 24.60
C GLY A 33 7.14 -3.39 26.09
N GLY A 34 6.33 -2.83 26.98
CA GLY A 34 6.51 -2.95 28.44
C GLY A 34 6.12 -1.72 29.27
N SER A 35 5.54 -1.94 30.45
CA SER A 35 5.04 -0.91 31.37
C SER A 35 5.74 -0.93 32.74
N GLY A 36 5.60 0.14 33.52
CA GLY A 36 6.06 0.19 34.92
C GLY A 36 5.72 1.52 35.59
N ALA A 37 5.22 1.47 36.82
CA ALA A 37 4.78 2.65 37.58
C ALA A 37 5.40 2.70 38.98
N ALA A 38 5.47 3.94 39.52
CA ALA A 38 5.63 4.37 40.91
C ALA A 38 6.13 3.39 41.99
N GLU A 39 7.17 3.79 42.74
CA GLU A 39 7.00 4.20 44.15
C GLU A 39 8.25 4.95 44.68
N ALA A 40 8.26 5.34 45.96
CA ALA A 40 9.29 6.21 46.56
C ALA A 40 9.74 5.75 47.95
N ALA A 41 11.00 5.99 48.34
CA ALA A 41 11.38 6.20 49.76
C ALA A 41 12.84 6.74 49.97
N VAL A 42 12.93 7.93 50.58
CA VAL A 42 13.80 8.31 51.72
C VAL A 42 15.25 7.78 51.82
N THR A 43 16.23 8.70 51.77
CA THR A 43 17.28 8.95 52.79
C THR A 43 18.19 10.11 52.32
N SER A 44 18.91 10.87 53.15
CA SER A 44 18.62 11.43 54.48
C SER A 44 19.67 12.48 54.86
N GLY A 45 19.26 13.63 55.39
CA GLY A 45 20.14 14.63 56.00
C GLY A 45 20.51 15.84 55.10
N GLY A 46 20.58 17.08 55.59
CA GLY A 46 20.15 17.55 56.92
C GLY A 46 21.04 18.59 57.60
N THR A 47 21.33 19.73 56.97
CA THR A 47 22.00 20.87 57.66
C THR A 47 21.41 22.22 57.26
N SER A 48 20.87 22.93 58.26
CA SER A 48 20.74 24.40 58.35
C SER A 48 20.45 25.22 57.08
N LYS A 49 19.17 25.60 56.88
CA LYS A 49 18.84 26.84 56.15
C LYS A 49 19.30 28.06 56.98
N PRO A 50 19.97 29.07 56.39
CA PRO A 50 19.89 30.44 56.86
C PRO A 50 18.44 30.94 56.77
N ALA A 51 18.02 31.82 57.67
CA ALA A 51 16.67 32.39 57.61
C ALA A 51 16.49 33.24 56.33
N ALA A 52 15.38 33.04 55.62
CA ALA A 52 14.99 33.95 54.55
C ALA A 52 14.61 35.31 55.15
N ALA A 53 15.08 36.40 54.54
CA ALA A 53 14.65 37.74 54.91
C ALA A 53 13.15 37.91 54.66
N ALA A 54 12.46 38.69 55.51
CA ALA A 54 11.04 38.92 55.38
C ALA A 54 10.71 39.72 54.11
N SER A 55 9.59 39.39 53.47
CA SER A 55 9.04 40.21 52.38
C SER A 55 8.73 41.62 52.88
N GLY A 56 9.27 42.64 52.21
CA GLY A 56 8.94 44.05 52.45
C GLY A 56 10.11 44.98 52.81
N THR A 57 11.29 44.49 53.17
CA THR A 57 12.45 45.38 53.46
C THR A 57 13.21 45.75 52.19
N THR A 58 12.96 46.94 51.65
CA THR A 58 13.79 47.52 50.58
C THR A 58 15.17 47.92 51.12
N GLU A 59 16.21 47.13 50.85
CA GLU A 59 17.55 47.68 50.66
C GLU A 59 17.51 48.52 49.37
N SER A 60 17.17 49.81 49.48
CA SER A 60 16.87 50.70 48.34
C SER A 60 18.04 51.02 47.41
N ASN A 61 19.15 50.28 47.49
CA ASN A 61 20.29 50.39 46.59
C ASN A 61 20.86 49.00 46.29
N PRO A 62 20.57 48.40 45.12
CA PRO A 62 20.98 47.03 44.81
C PRO A 62 22.51 46.88 44.66
N VAL A 63 23.24 47.97 44.44
CA VAL A 63 24.71 48.00 44.46
C VAL A 63 25.24 47.63 45.86
N VAL A 64 24.56 48.08 46.93
CA VAL A 64 24.93 47.75 48.32
C VAL A 64 24.69 46.26 48.59
N THR A 65 23.58 45.71 48.10
CA THR A 65 23.26 44.27 48.24
C THR A 65 24.29 43.40 47.51
N MET A 66 24.77 43.81 46.32
CA MET A 66 25.88 43.13 45.63
C MET A 66 27.19 43.17 46.44
N ILE A 67 27.56 44.33 47.00
CA ILE A 67 28.78 44.47 47.81
C ILE A 67 28.70 43.58 49.06
N ARG A 68 27.54 43.55 49.73
CA ARG A 68 27.26 42.65 50.88
C ARG A 68 27.34 41.17 50.51
N ALA A 69 27.10 40.83 49.24
CA ALA A 69 27.25 39.47 48.71
C ALA A 69 28.70 39.08 48.36
N GLY A 70 29.68 39.97 48.55
CA GLY A 70 31.08 39.74 48.23
C GLY A 70 31.50 40.19 46.82
N VAL A 71 30.63 40.87 46.07
CA VAL A 71 31.01 41.50 44.80
C VAL A 71 31.86 42.73 45.09
N SER A 72 32.98 42.92 44.38
CA SER A 72 33.83 44.09 44.60
C SER A 72 33.14 45.38 44.15
N TRP A 73 33.47 46.51 44.77
CA TRP A 73 32.99 47.84 44.34
C TRP A 73 33.27 48.10 42.85
N GLU A 74 34.43 47.65 42.37
CA GLU A 74 34.85 47.79 40.97
C GLU A 74 33.97 46.99 40.01
N SER A 75 33.44 45.84 40.43
CA SER A 75 32.49 45.02 39.65
C SER A 75 31.06 45.52 39.77
N ALA A 76 30.67 46.04 40.94
CA ALA A 76 29.31 46.50 41.18
C ALA A 76 29.01 47.84 40.48
N LYS A 77 30.01 48.71 40.28
CA LYS A 77 29.85 50.02 39.63
C LYS A 77 29.75 49.99 38.10
N VAL A 78 30.09 48.87 37.45
CA VAL A 78 30.07 48.73 35.98
C VAL A 78 28.75 48.13 35.44
N ILE A 79 27.83 47.76 36.32
CA ILE A 79 26.51 47.22 35.99
C ILE A 79 25.46 48.31 36.28
N LYS A 80 24.55 48.59 35.34
CA LYS A 80 23.53 49.64 35.55
C LYS A 80 22.56 49.17 36.64
N ILE A 81 22.08 50.09 37.47
CA ILE A 81 21.17 49.78 38.61
C ILE A 81 19.95 48.97 38.16
N ASN A 82 19.35 49.30 37.01
CA ASN A 82 18.20 48.58 36.47
C ASN A 82 18.55 47.15 36.02
N ASP A 83 19.75 46.95 35.48
CA ASP A 83 20.24 45.65 35.02
C ASP A 83 20.48 44.72 36.22
N ILE A 84 21.04 45.25 37.32
CA ILE A 84 21.18 44.52 38.59
C ILE A 84 19.80 44.04 39.08
N VAL A 85 18.77 44.89 39.01
CA VAL A 85 17.41 44.53 39.40
C VAL A 85 16.86 43.43 38.50
N LYS A 86 16.97 43.55 37.16
CA LYS A 86 16.54 42.49 36.22
C LYS A 86 17.23 41.15 36.50
N ILE A 87 18.56 41.15 36.65
CA ILE A 87 19.37 39.95 36.92
C ILE A 87 18.98 39.34 38.28
N ALA A 88 18.72 40.15 39.31
CA ALA A 88 18.26 39.66 40.61
C ALA A 88 16.84 39.07 40.55
N SER A 89 15.92 39.71 39.82
CA SER A 89 14.54 39.24 39.64
C SER A 89 14.46 37.93 38.84
N ALA A 90 15.24 37.77 37.77
CA ALA A 90 15.33 36.52 37.02
C ALA A 90 16.16 35.44 37.76
N GLY A 91 17.17 35.86 38.53
CA GLY A 91 18.11 34.97 39.20
C GLY A 91 17.63 34.38 40.52
N GLY A 92 16.69 35.04 41.20
CA GLY A 92 16.04 34.58 42.44
C GLY A 92 16.94 34.35 43.66
N THR A 93 18.26 34.41 43.51
CA THR A 93 19.24 33.99 44.51
C THR A 93 20.50 34.86 44.48
N LEU A 94 21.01 35.16 45.68
CA LEU A 94 22.22 35.97 45.85
C LEU A 94 23.45 35.31 45.20
N THR A 95 23.55 33.99 45.29
CA THR A 95 24.65 33.19 44.70
C THR A 95 24.76 33.36 43.20
N LYS A 96 23.64 33.38 42.46
CA LYS A 96 23.66 33.61 41.01
C LYS A 96 24.10 35.03 40.69
N LEU A 97 23.58 36.04 41.40
CA LEU A 97 23.99 37.44 41.22
C LEU A 97 25.50 37.66 41.43
N VAL A 98 26.10 37.00 42.43
CA VAL A 98 27.56 37.01 42.65
C VAL A 98 28.32 36.35 41.51
N LYS A 99 27.87 35.17 41.05
CA LYS A 99 28.47 34.45 39.91
C LYS A 99 28.43 35.31 38.63
N THR A 100 27.30 35.93 38.33
CA THR A 100 27.13 36.88 37.21
C THR A 100 28.11 38.04 37.30
N ALA A 101 28.19 38.70 38.46
CA ALA A 101 29.06 39.86 38.65
C ALA A 101 30.57 39.51 38.55
N GLY A 102 30.96 38.31 39.00
CA GLY A 102 32.32 37.80 38.82
C GLY A 102 32.69 37.59 37.36
N LYS A 103 31.77 37.05 36.54
CA LYS A 103 31.99 36.85 35.10
C LYS A 103 31.99 38.15 34.29
N ILE A 104 31.21 39.14 34.71
CA ILE A 104 31.27 40.51 34.18
C ILE A 104 32.63 41.14 34.52
N GLN A 105 33.13 40.97 35.74
CA GLN A 105 34.46 41.48 36.14
C GLN A 105 35.61 40.83 35.34
N SER A 106 35.53 39.54 35.02
CA SER A 106 36.55 38.86 34.21
C SER A 106 36.45 39.16 32.71
N GLY A 107 35.48 39.98 32.28
CA GLY A 107 35.20 40.24 30.86
C GLY A 107 34.65 39.03 30.11
N SER A 108 34.31 37.95 30.80
CA SER A 108 33.79 36.70 30.22
C SER A 108 32.29 36.76 29.92
N LEU A 109 31.62 37.83 30.35
CA LEU A 109 30.19 38.06 30.20
C LEU A 109 29.91 39.55 30.04
N LYS A 110 29.16 39.97 29.01
CA LYS A 110 28.63 41.34 28.92
C LYS A 110 27.27 41.44 29.62
N THR A 111 27.06 42.52 30.37
CA THR A 111 25.78 42.83 31.03
C THR A 111 24.62 42.93 30.04
N ASP A 112 24.83 43.66 28.93
CA ASP A 112 23.79 43.91 27.94
C ASP A 112 23.34 42.62 27.25
N ASP A 113 24.29 41.74 26.90
CA ASP A 113 24.03 40.42 26.30
C ASP A 113 23.13 39.55 27.21
N LEU A 114 23.42 39.51 28.52
CA LEU A 114 22.61 38.77 29.51
C LEU A 114 21.21 39.38 29.68
N VAL A 115 21.13 40.72 29.78
CA VAL A 115 19.85 41.42 29.93
C VAL A 115 18.96 41.20 28.72
N THR A 116 19.51 41.16 27.50
CA THR A 116 18.76 40.82 26.28
C THR A 116 18.11 39.44 26.37
N LEU A 117 18.81 38.41 26.85
CA LEU A 117 18.24 37.06 26.99
C LEU A 117 17.20 36.97 28.11
N ILE A 118 17.40 37.68 29.23
CA ILE A 118 16.40 37.81 30.29
C ILE A 118 15.12 38.51 29.78
N ASP A 119 15.25 39.55 28.96
CA ASP A 119 14.11 40.24 28.34
C ASP A 119 13.37 39.35 27.31
N LYS A 120 14.07 38.38 26.71
CA LYS A 120 13.48 37.29 25.90
C LYS A 120 12.90 36.15 26.75
N LYS A 121 12.79 36.33 28.07
CA LYS A 121 12.26 35.37 29.07
C LYS A 121 13.07 34.07 29.20
N VAL A 122 14.30 34.02 28.70
CA VAL A 122 15.21 32.89 28.94
C VAL A 122 15.50 32.81 30.43
N ASP A 123 15.49 31.61 31.01
CA ASP A 123 15.84 31.42 32.42
C ASP A 123 17.30 31.84 32.68
N ILE A 124 17.60 32.22 33.93
CA ILE A 124 18.90 32.79 34.28
C ILE A 124 20.10 31.86 33.99
N ASP A 125 19.93 30.53 34.02
CA ASP A 125 21.07 29.62 33.87
C ASP A 125 21.41 29.43 32.39
N ASN A 126 20.41 29.22 31.54
CA ASN A 126 20.60 29.19 30.09
C ASN A 126 20.94 30.58 29.52
N ALA A 127 20.42 31.66 30.10
CA ALA A 127 20.76 33.04 29.71
C ALA A 127 22.23 33.37 30.06
N LEU A 128 22.74 32.88 31.19
CA LEU A 128 24.17 33.01 31.53
C LEU A 128 25.06 32.24 30.54
N ASP A 129 24.77 30.96 30.30
CA ASP A 129 25.55 30.13 29.38
C ASP A 129 25.62 30.75 27.97
N ASN A 130 24.48 31.18 27.43
CA ASN A 130 24.43 31.77 26.10
C ASN A 130 25.05 33.17 26.02
N ALA A 131 24.91 34.02 27.05
CA ALA A 131 25.58 35.33 27.06
C ALA A 131 27.11 35.19 27.22
N GLU A 132 27.60 34.12 27.86
CA GLU A 132 29.01 33.76 27.89
C GLU A 132 29.49 33.25 26.52
N LYS A 133 28.74 32.35 25.85
CA LYS A 133 29.01 31.94 24.46
C LYS A 133 29.05 33.13 23.49
N ALA A 134 28.15 34.10 23.65
CA ALA A 134 28.12 35.33 22.85
C ALA A 134 29.31 36.25 23.15
N THR A 135 29.73 36.33 24.42
CA THR A 135 30.92 37.12 24.81
C THR A 135 32.21 36.47 24.33
N ALA A 136 32.29 35.13 24.31
CA ALA A 136 33.38 34.35 23.75
C ALA A 136 33.39 34.32 22.20
N GLY A 137 32.31 34.77 21.55
CA GLY A 137 32.15 34.75 20.09
C GLY A 137 31.81 33.38 19.50
N THR A 138 31.46 32.39 20.32
CA THR A 138 31.00 31.05 19.94
C THR A 138 29.63 31.10 19.25
N ILE A 139 28.78 32.04 19.65
CA ILE A 139 27.53 32.40 18.95
C ILE A 139 27.53 33.89 18.60
N ASN A 140 26.64 34.26 17.68
CA ASN A 140 26.18 35.63 17.54
C ASN A 140 24.87 35.80 18.32
N LEU A 141 24.80 36.78 19.23
CA LEU A 141 23.61 37.01 20.04
C LEU A 141 22.39 37.42 19.20
N ALA A 142 22.60 38.16 18.10
CA ALA A 142 21.50 38.55 17.22
C ALA A 142 20.80 37.32 16.62
N ASP A 143 21.59 36.34 16.16
CA ASP A 143 21.09 35.11 15.52
C ASP A 143 20.32 34.24 16.53
N LEU A 144 20.84 34.11 17.76
CA LEU A 144 20.14 33.46 18.87
C LEU A 144 18.80 34.15 19.18
N VAL A 145 18.79 35.48 19.27
CA VAL A 145 17.58 36.26 19.54
C VAL A 145 16.56 36.12 18.41
N THR A 146 17.00 36.09 17.15
CA THR A 146 16.14 35.85 15.99
C THR A 146 15.44 34.49 16.05
N LEU A 147 16.12 33.44 16.51
CA LEU A 147 15.50 32.12 16.68
C LEU A 147 14.54 32.08 17.88
N LEU A 148 14.87 32.74 19.00
CA LEU A 148 13.96 32.88 20.15
C LEU A 148 12.69 33.68 19.78
N ASP A 149 12.78 34.64 18.86
CA ASP A 149 11.62 35.36 18.31
C ASP A 149 10.78 34.54 17.30
N LYS A 150 11.19 33.30 17.01
CA LYS A 150 10.41 32.26 16.28
C LYS A 150 9.87 31.17 17.22
N ASP A 151 9.80 31.45 18.53
CA ASP A 151 9.41 30.51 19.60
C ASP A 151 10.25 29.21 19.65
N VAL A 152 11.47 29.21 19.07
CA VAL A 152 12.39 28.06 19.12
C VAL A 152 12.92 27.85 20.54
N SER A 153 13.06 26.59 20.97
CA SER A 153 13.59 26.27 22.30
C SER A 153 15.01 26.83 22.49
N ILE A 154 15.35 27.26 23.71
CA ILE A 154 16.68 27.82 23.99
C ILE A 154 17.83 26.85 23.67
N ALA A 155 17.61 25.53 23.78
CA ALA A 155 18.61 24.53 23.42
C ALA A 155 18.85 24.47 21.91
N ASP A 156 17.77 24.41 21.12
CA ASP A 156 17.84 24.34 19.66
C ASP A 156 18.28 25.67 19.05
N ALA A 157 17.86 26.79 19.64
CA ALA A 157 18.27 28.14 19.26
C ALA A 157 19.77 28.37 19.55
N SER A 158 20.28 27.90 20.70
CA SER A 158 21.71 27.91 21.02
C SER A 158 22.52 27.09 20.01
N SER A 159 22.10 25.83 19.78
CA SER A 159 22.73 24.90 18.84
C SER A 159 22.77 25.46 17.40
N ASN A 160 21.66 25.99 16.90
CA ASN A 160 21.61 26.56 15.56
C ASN A 160 22.37 27.90 15.46
N ALA A 161 22.42 28.72 16.51
CA ALA A 161 23.27 29.91 16.53
C ALA A 161 24.77 29.56 16.51
N GLU A 162 25.18 28.43 17.11
CA GLU A 162 26.55 27.88 16.96
C GLU A 162 26.81 27.41 15.52
N LYS A 163 25.89 26.64 14.91
CA LYS A 163 25.98 26.21 13.50
C LYS A 163 26.06 27.40 12.53
N ALA A 164 25.24 28.43 12.73
CA ALA A 164 25.26 29.64 11.91
C ALA A 164 26.57 30.41 12.07
N LYS A 165 27.08 30.52 13.31
CA LYS A 165 28.35 31.17 13.62
C LYS A 165 29.57 30.42 13.06
N ALA A 166 29.50 29.09 13.01
CA ALA A 166 30.49 28.22 12.35
C ALA A 166 30.39 28.25 10.82
N GLY A 167 29.28 28.75 10.26
CA GLY A 167 29.00 28.75 8.82
C GLY A 167 28.51 27.41 8.27
N THR A 168 28.10 26.48 9.14
CA THR A 168 27.51 25.16 8.78
C THR A 168 26.09 25.29 8.25
N ILE A 169 25.37 26.35 8.64
CA ILE A 169 24.09 26.76 8.07
C ILE A 169 24.11 28.24 7.68
N ASN A 170 23.13 28.67 6.89
CA ASN A 170 22.75 30.07 6.75
C ASN A 170 21.51 30.33 7.63
N LEU A 171 21.54 31.37 8.46
CA LEU A 171 20.41 31.69 9.34
C LEU A 171 19.16 32.07 8.54
N VAL A 172 19.31 32.78 7.41
CA VAL A 172 18.17 33.20 6.57
C VAL A 172 17.40 31.98 6.09
N ASP A 173 18.11 30.98 5.58
CA ASP A 173 17.54 29.73 5.07
C ASP A 173 16.86 28.93 6.19
N LEU A 174 17.48 28.83 7.37
CA LEU A 174 16.84 28.22 8.55
C LEU A 174 15.54 28.95 8.93
N THR A 175 15.56 30.29 9.00
CA THR A 175 14.36 31.06 9.38
C THR A 175 13.23 30.96 8.35
N ALA A 176 13.55 30.88 7.06
CA ALA A 176 12.56 30.70 5.99
C ALA A 176 11.86 29.33 6.08
N LEU A 177 12.59 28.27 6.46
CA LEU A 177 12.00 26.94 6.69
C LEU A 177 11.11 26.91 7.94
N ILE A 178 11.52 27.56 9.03
CA ILE A 178 10.69 27.69 10.25
C ILE A 178 9.41 28.49 9.94
N ASP A 179 9.50 29.56 9.14
CA ASP A 179 8.33 30.35 8.72
C ASP A 179 7.39 29.58 7.78
N ALA A 180 7.92 28.62 7.00
CA ALA A 180 7.14 27.65 6.23
C ALA A 180 6.61 26.46 7.07
N GLY A 181 6.68 26.55 8.40
CA GLY A 181 6.14 25.55 9.32
C GLY A 181 6.96 24.26 9.47
N VAL A 182 8.20 24.23 8.96
CA VAL A 182 9.10 23.06 9.07
C VAL A 182 9.59 22.89 10.51
N SER A 183 9.67 21.65 11.00
CA SER A 183 10.18 21.36 12.35
C SER A 183 11.62 21.85 12.53
N ILE A 184 12.02 22.26 13.74
CA ILE A 184 13.36 22.81 13.97
C ILE A 184 14.49 21.81 13.63
N SER A 185 14.25 20.50 13.80
CA SER A 185 15.21 19.45 13.40
C SER A 185 15.36 19.36 11.89
N ASP A 186 14.25 19.36 11.15
CA ASP A 186 14.28 19.19 9.69
C ASP A 186 14.71 20.49 8.99
N ALA A 187 14.32 21.65 9.55
CA ALA A 187 14.75 22.96 9.10
C ALA A 187 16.26 23.14 9.30
N SER A 188 16.82 22.66 10.42
CA SER A 188 18.27 22.62 10.65
C SER A 188 18.97 21.71 9.62
N SER A 189 18.45 20.49 9.42
CA SER A 189 18.98 19.52 8.45
C SER A 189 18.97 20.05 7.01
N ASN A 190 17.85 20.59 6.54
CA ASN A 190 17.75 21.13 5.19
C ASN A 190 18.52 22.45 5.00
N ALA A 191 18.71 23.25 6.06
CA ALA A 191 19.62 24.41 6.00
C ALA A 191 21.11 24.00 5.91
N GLU A 192 21.51 22.85 6.48
CA GLU A 192 22.86 22.28 6.27
C GLU A 192 23.05 21.80 4.82
N LYS A 193 22.07 21.09 4.25
CA LYS A 193 22.07 20.69 2.83
C LYS A 193 22.15 21.88 1.88
N ALA A 194 21.36 22.92 2.14
CA ALA A 194 21.39 24.15 1.35
C ALA A 194 22.75 24.85 1.45
N LYS A 195 23.35 24.86 2.65
CA LYS A 195 24.69 25.40 2.85
C LYS A 195 25.79 24.56 2.18
N ALA A 196 25.57 23.25 2.01
CA ALA A 196 26.42 22.35 1.23
C ALA A 196 26.23 22.48 -0.30
N GLY A 197 25.20 23.22 -0.76
CA GLY A 197 24.87 23.34 -2.18
C GLY A 197 24.20 22.10 -2.76
N THR A 198 23.41 21.38 -1.94
CA THR A 198 22.62 20.21 -2.38
C THR A 198 21.11 20.41 -2.23
N LEU A 199 20.62 21.61 -1.89
CA LEU A 199 19.20 21.92 -1.71
C LEU A 199 18.93 23.42 -1.92
N ASP A 200 17.84 23.78 -2.59
CA ASP A 200 17.37 25.17 -2.72
C ASP A 200 16.21 25.44 -1.73
N VAL A 201 16.43 26.32 -0.75
CA VAL A 201 15.40 26.64 0.25
C VAL A 201 14.28 27.52 -0.31
N SER A 202 14.56 28.37 -1.31
CA SER A 202 13.50 29.16 -1.96
C SER A 202 12.57 28.25 -2.79
N ALA A 203 13.13 27.26 -3.48
CA ALA A 203 12.34 26.22 -4.14
C ALA A 203 11.58 25.34 -3.14
N LEU A 204 12.22 24.91 -2.05
CA LEU A 204 11.60 24.09 -1.01
C LEU A 204 10.39 24.81 -0.36
N VAL A 205 10.54 26.08 0.03
CA VAL A 205 9.43 26.87 0.59
C VAL A 205 8.30 27.03 -0.45
N THR A 206 8.62 27.28 -1.73
CA THR A 206 7.62 27.36 -2.81
C THR A 206 6.83 26.06 -2.99
N LEU A 207 7.47 24.90 -2.80
CA LEU A 207 6.82 23.58 -2.86
C LEU A 207 5.94 23.32 -1.63
N LEU A 208 6.41 23.68 -0.43
CA LEU A 208 5.63 23.61 0.82
C LEU A 208 4.37 24.50 0.75
N ASP A 209 4.52 25.75 0.30
CA ASP A 209 3.41 26.69 0.06
C ASP A 209 2.43 26.19 -1.02
N SER A 210 2.89 25.30 -1.90
CA SER A 210 2.06 24.61 -2.91
C SER A 210 1.28 23.40 -2.36
N GLY A 211 1.39 23.08 -1.06
CA GLY A 211 0.72 21.94 -0.43
C GLY A 211 1.39 20.59 -0.70
N ILE A 212 2.70 20.60 -0.98
CA ILE A 212 3.54 19.40 -1.09
C ILE A 212 4.16 19.12 0.28
N ASP A 213 4.19 17.86 0.70
CA ASP A 213 4.79 17.48 1.98
C ASP A 213 6.31 17.67 1.99
N LEU A 214 6.88 17.76 3.19
CA LEU A 214 8.30 18.03 3.40
C LEU A 214 9.23 16.98 2.78
N ALA A 215 8.85 15.70 2.73
CA ALA A 215 9.73 14.64 2.21
C ALA A 215 9.82 14.68 0.69
N ASN A 216 8.68 14.79 0.00
CA ASN A 216 8.63 15.02 -1.44
C ASN A 216 9.27 16.37 -1.80
N ALA A 217 8.90 17.46 -1.15
CA ALA A 217 9.42 18.81 -1.45
C ALA A 217 10.95 18.90 -1.26
N THR A 218 11.50 18.25 -0.23
CA THR A 218 12.96 18.13 -0.03
C THR A 218 13.61 17.40 -1.21
N THR A 219 13.12 16.21 -1.55
CA THR A 219 13.65 15.37 -2.65
C THR A 219 13.62 16.11 -4.01
N ILE A 220 12.55 16.87 -4.27
CA ILE A 220 12.37 17.68 -5.47
C ILE A 220 13.41 18.82 -5.53
N SER A 221 13.62 19.51 -4.41
CA SER A 221 14.59 20.62 -4.32
C SER A 221 16.04 20.12 -4.48
N GLU A 222 16.39 19.01 -3.84
CA GLU A 222 17.72 18.39 -3.97
C GLU A 222 18.01 17.99 -5.43
N THR A 223 17.03 17.33 -6.08
CA THR A 223 17.13 16.96 -7.50
C THR A 223 17.31 18.18 -8.39
N SER A 224 16.58 19.27 -8.10
CA SER A 224 16.61 20.50 -8.90
C SER A 224 17.96 21.23 -8.85
N GLN A 225 18.64 21.24 -7.70
CA GLN A 225 19.94 21.91 -7.56
C GLN A 225 21.11 21.10 -8.17
N SER A 226 20.91 19.81 -8.48
CA SER A 226 21.94 18.92 -9.05
C SER A 226 22.35 19.21 -10.51
N GLY A 227 21.63 20.08 -11.21
CA GLY A 227 21.96 20.51 -12.58
C GLY A 227 21.30 19.71 -13.71
N GLY A 228 20.32 18.85 -13.42
CA GLY A 228 19.38 18.35 -14.44
C GLY A 228 18.54 19.48 -15.05
N SER A 229 17.97 19.28 -16.24
CA SER A 229 17.00 20.24 -16.81
C SER A 229 15.69 20.17 -16.01
N THR A 230 15.40 21.21 -15.23
CA THR A 230 14.40 21.16 -14.14
C THR A 230 13.46 22.36 -14.07
N THR A 231 13.48 23.27 -15.04
CA THR A 231 12.58 24.44 -15.05
C THR A 231 11.09 24.03 -15.13
N ILE A 232 10.76 22.86 -15.69
CA ILE A 232 9.38 22.35 -15.74
C ILE A 232 8.98 21.64 -14.43
N ASN A 233 9.94 21.14 -13.63
CA ASN A 233 9.65 20.27 -12.48
C ASN A 233 8.74 20.92 -11.44
N THR A 234 9.13 22.05 -10.83
CA THR A 234 8.34 22.71 -9.77
C THR A 234 6.92 23.04 -10.23
N ALA A 235 6.78 23.56 -11.45
CA ALA A 235 5.47 23.90 -12.02
C ALA A 235 4.58 22.67 -12.22
N LEU A 236 5.16 21.54 -12.67
CA LEU A 236 4.47 20.28 -12.88
C LEU A 236 4.11 19.58 -11.55
N PHE A 237 4.97 19.64 -10.54
CA PHE A 237 4.68 19.14 -9.19
C PHE A 237 3.52 19.92 -8.55
N THR A 238 3.51 21.25 -8.65
CA THR A 238 2.42 22.09 -8.14
C THR A 238 1.12 21.90 -8.94
N SER A 239 1.16 21.83 -10.28
CA SER A 239 -0.06 21.66 -11.08
C SER A 239 -0.69 20.29 -10.87
N THR A 240 0.09 19.21 -10.84
CA THR A 240 -0.42 17.87 -10.56
C THR A 240 -0.91 17.70 -9.12
N ARG A 241 -0.32 18.40 -8.14
CA ARG A 241 -0.84 18.43 -6.76
C ARG A 241 -2.23 19.05 -6.70
N ALA A 242 -2.44 20.16 -7.42
CA ALA A 242 -3.75 20.80 -7.51
C ALA A 242 -4.82 19.95 -8.20
N LEU A 243 -4.43 18.86 -8.88
CA LEU A 243 -5.34 17.89 -9.52
C LEU A 243 -5.64 16.66 -8.65
N THR A 244 -5.03 16.48 -7.47
CA THR A 244 -5.38 15.34 -6.60
C THR A 244 -5.17 15.58 -5.09
N ALA A 245 -6.21 15.24 -4.32
CA ALA A 245 -6.17 15.14 -2.86
C ALA A 245 -5.81 13.72 -2.37
N ASN A 246 -5.52 12.76 -3.26
CA ASN A 246 -5.09 11.42 -2.90
C ASN A 246 -3.56 11.39 -2.85
N ASP A 247 -2.99 11.37 -1.63
CA ASP A 247 -1.54 11.49 -1.42
C ASP A 247 -0.74 10.31 -1.98
N ALA A 248 -1.33 9.11 -2.06
CA ALA A 248 -0.71 7.96 -2.72
C ALA A 248 -0.67 8.14 -4.24
N LEU A 249 -1.73 8.70 -4.83
CA LEU A 249 -1.76 9.08 -6.26
C LEU A 249 -0.79 10.22 -6.55
N TYR A 250 -0.67 11.20 -5.65
CA TYR A 250 0.34 12.24 -5.78
C TYR A 250 1.76 11.67 -5.69
N THR A 251 2.04 10.78 -4.73
CA THR A 251 3.34 10.09 -4.60
C THR A 251 3.68 9.25 -5.84
N ALA A 252 2.71 8.52 -6.40
CA ALA A 252 2.90 7.84 -7.68
C ALA A 252 3.22 8.83 -8.81
N THR A 253 2.56 10.00 -8.81
CA THR A 253 2.83 11.08 -9.77
C THR A 253 4.23 11.68 -9.59
N THR A 254 4.72 11.90 -8.35
CA THR A 254 6.06 12.44 -8.13
C THR A 254 7.16 11.48 -8.60
N GLN A 255 6.94 10.17 -8.46
CA GLN A 255 7.82 9.14 -9.02
C GLN A 255 7.82 9.13 -10.56
N VAL A 256 6.66 9.33 -11.20
CA VAL A 256 6.57 9.46 -12.67
C VAL A 256 7.28 10.71 -13.18
N ILE A 257 7.12 11.85 -12.50
CA ILE A 257 7.84 13.09 -12.85
C ILE A 257 9.35 12.89 -12.70
N SER A 258 9.79 12.33 -11.57
CA SER A 258 11.22 12.12 -11.28
C SER A 258 11.87 11.05 -12.19
N GLY A 259 11.08 10.15 -12.77
CA GLY A 259 11.54 9.15 -13.74
C GLY A 259 11.71 9.67 -15.18
N ALA A 260 11.22 10.87 -15.50
CA ALA A 260 11.30 11.46 -16.83
C ALA A 260 12.72 12.02 -17.10
N THR A 261 13.61 11.20 -17.65
CA THR A 261 15.03 11.56 -17.84
C THR A 261 15.27 12.68 -18.87
N THR A 262 14.27 13.03 -19.69
CA THR A 262 14.30 14.16 -20.61
C THR A 262 12.94 14.84 -20.68
N GLU A 263 12.88 16.16 -20.48
CA GLU A 263 11.69 16.96 -20.79
C GLU A 263 11.34 16.83 -22.28
N PHE A 264 10.10 16.41 -22.61
CA PHE A 264 9.62 16.28 -23.98
C PHE A 264 8.28 16.99 -24.19
N ALA A 265 8.00 17.39 -25.44
CA ALA A 265 6.83 18.20 -25.76
C ALA A 265 5.51 17.45 -25.47
N GLY A 266 4.64 18.08 -24.68
CA GLY A 266 3.33 17.55 -24.30
C GLY A 266 3.28 16.77 -22.98
N PHE A 267 4.43 16.44 -22.37
CA PHE A 267 4.49 15.63 -21.14
C PHE A 267 3.58 16.15 -20.03
N GLN A 268 3.66 17.45 -19.71
CA GLN A 268 2.81 18.08 -18.70
C GLN A 268 1.32 17.85 -18.96
N THR A 269 0.84 18.16 -20.17
CA THR A 269 -0.59 18.03 -20.52
C THR A 269 -1.06 16.57 -20.52
N ALA A 270 -0.20 15.63 -20.94
CA ALA A 270 -0.51 14.21 -20.90
C ALA A 270 -0.56 13.67 -19.46
N LEU A 271 0.37 14.10 -18.59
CA LEU A 271 0.39 13.72 -17.18
C LEU A 271 -0.77 14.35 -16.40
N GLU A 272 -1.06 15.63 -16.60
CA GLU A 272 -2.22 16.30 -15.97
C GLU A 272 -3.54 15.63 -16.36
N ALA A 273 -3.73 15.30 -17.63
CA ALA A 273 -4.89 14.52 -18.08
C ALA A 273 -4.91 13.10 -17.49
N SER A 274 -3.75 12.45 -17.37
CA SER A 274 -3.62 11.13 -16.75
C SER A 274 -3.96 11.18 -15.25
N VAL A 275 -3.56 12.21 -14.51
CA VAL A 275 -3.90 12.40 -13.08
C VAL A 275 -5.41 12.60 -12.90
N ILE A 276 -6.05 13.42 -13.74
CA ILE A 276 -7.52 13.62 -13.69
C ILE A 276 -8.27 12.30 -13.91
N LEU A 277 -7.84 11.50 -14.91
CA LEU A 277 -8.39 10.18 -15.17
C LEU A 277 -8.09 9.19 -14.04
N ALA A 278 -6.86 9.21 -13.51
CA ALA A 278 -6.43 8.36 -12.40
C ALA A 278 -7.26 8.58 -11.14
N ASN A 279 -7.55 9.84 -10.74
CA ASN A 279 -8.47 10.12 -9.64
C ASN A 279 -9.83 9.41 -9.83
N THR A 280 -10.34 9.38 -11.06
CA THR A 280 -11.65 8.80 -11.40
C THR A 280 -11.66 7.28 -11.28
N ILE A 281 -10.61 6.61 -11.77
CA ILE A 281 -10.52 5.14 -11.77
C ILE A 281 -10.00 4.59 -10.41
N LEU A 282 -9.22 5.40 -9.67
CA LEU A 282 -8.71 5.13 -8.32
C LEU A 282 -9.53 5.85 -7.23
N THR A 283 -10.83 6.09 -7.47
CA THR A 283 -11.77 6.45 -6.38
C THR A 283 -12.22 5.15 -5.69
N ASP A 284 -12.27 5.13 -4.36
CA ASP A 284 -12.85 4.01 -3.61
C ASP A 284 -14.35 3.87 -3.90
N ARG A 285 -14.86 2.64 -3.99
CA ARG A 285 -16.25 2.34 -4.37
C ARG A 285 -16.95 1.51 -3.29
N VAL A 286 -18.17 1.90 -2.94
CA VAL A 286 -19.09 1.10 -2.12
C VAL A 286 -20.28 0.73 -3.01
N ILE A 287 -20.37 -0.54 -3.39
CA ILE A 287 -21.33 -1.05 -4.38
C ILE A 287 -22.44 -1.82 -3.67
N SER A 288 -23.67 -1.33 -3.76
CA SER A 288 -24.87 -2.04 -3.33
C SER A 288 -25.78 -2.41 -4.51
N ASN A 289 -25.72 -1.64 -5.59
CA ASN A 289 -26.52 -1.85 -6.80
C ASN A 289 -25.88 -1.22 -8.06
N ASN A 290 -26.54 -1.37 -9.21
CA ASN A 290 -26.07 -0.82 -10.49
C ASN A 290 -25.78 0.69 -10.50
N SER A 291 -26.46 1.52 -9.70
CA SER A 291 -26.18 2.98 -9.67
C SER A 291 -24.82 3.33 -9.09
N ASP A 292 -24.21 2.39 -8.35
CA ASP A 292 -22.97 2.59 -7.61
C ASP A 292 -21.74 2.15 -8.44
N LEU A 293 -21.99 1.51 -9.59
CA LEU A 293 -20.96 1.08 -10.52
C LEU A 293 -20.36 2.28 -11.28
N PRO A 294 -19.03 2.35 -11.41
CA PRO A 294 -18.36 3.34 -12.26
C PRO A 294 -18.62 3.04 -13.75
N ASN A 295 -18.48 4.07 -14.60
CA ASN A 295 -18.54 3.91 -16.05
C ASN A 295 -17.47 2.92 -16.53
N GLY A 296 -17.87 1.95 -17.38
CA GLY A 296 -16.97 0.91 -17.88
C GLY A 296 -15.87 1.44 -18.80
N ILE A 297 -14.62 1.21 -18.41
CA ILE A 297 -13.43 1.35 -19.26
C ILE A 297 -13.50 0.26 -20.34
N THR A 298 -13.39 0.68 -21.60
CA THR A 298 -13.54 -0.17 -22.80
C THR A 298 -12.53 0.23 -23.87
N LEU A 299 -12.33 -0.58 -24.92
CA LEU A 299 -11.37 -0.25 -26.00
C LEU A 299 -11.59 1.15 -26.63
N SER A 300 -12.84 1.63 -26.71
CA SER A 300 -13.15 2.98 -27.21
C SER A 300 -12.81 4.10 -26.22
N SER A 301 -12.74 3.81 -24.92
CA SER A 301 -12.27 4.80 -23.93
C SER A 301 -10.78 5.10 -24.09
N LEU A 302 -9.98 4.15 -24.57
CA LEU A 302 -8.52 4.30 -24.75
C LEU A 302 -8.10 5.31 -25.85
N SER A 303 -9.06 5.94 -26.54
CA SER A 303 -8.85 7.06 -27.46
C SER A 303 -9.24 8.44 -26.90
N GLN A 304 -9.69 8.49 -25.64
CA GLN A 304 -10.05 9.71 -24.94
C GLN A 304 -8.82 10.35 -24.25
N SER A 305 -8.95 11.61 -23.86
CA SER A 305 -7.88 12.33 -23.14
C SER A 305 -7.49 11.61 -21.84
N GLY A 306 -6.21 11.63 -21.49
CA GLY A 306 -5.66 10.96 -20.31
C GLY A 306 -5.33 9.47 -20.49
N TYR A 307 -5.81 8.81 -21.53
CA TYR A 307 -5.43 7.42 -21.85
C TYR A 307 -4.10 7.37 -22.62
N THR A 308 -3.00 7.75 -21.95
CA THR A 308 -1.64 7.77 -22.51
C THR A 308 -0.68 6.85 -21.74
N THR A 309 0.58 6.74 -22.19
CA THR A 309 1.61 5.94 -21.50
C THR A 309 1.97 6.50 -20.11
N GLU A 310 1.74 7.78 -19.84
CA GLU A 310 1.83 8.40 -18.52
C GLU A 310 0.84 7.78 -17.52
N LEU A 311 -0.41 7.51 -17.92
CA LEU A 311 -1.40 6.82 -17.09
C LEU A 311 -0.90 5.43 -16.67
N ILE A 312 -0.31 4.66 -17.58
CA ILE A 312 0.19 3.32 -17.26
C ILE A 312 1.41 3.39 -16.31
N ARG A 313 2.32 4.36 -16.50
CA ARG A 313 3.43 4.60 -15.55
C ARG A 313 2.89 4.96 -14.17
N LEU A 314 1.91 5.84 -14.10
CA LEU A 314 1.29 6.28 -12.85
C LEU A 314 0.53 5.13 -12.17
N LEU A 315 -0.18 4.29 -12.91
CA LEU A 315 -0.84 3.10 -12.37
C LEU A 315 0.18 2.06 -11.87
N ALA A 316 1.33 1.90 -12.55
CA ALA A 316 2.43 1.07 -12.05
C ALA A 316 2.98 1.62 -10.72
N LYS A 317 3.28 2.93 -10.64
CA LYS A 317 3.79 3.57 -9.41
C LYS A 317 2.77 3.65 -8.27
N TYR A 318 1.48 3.54 -8.57
CA TYR A 318 0.42 3.42 -7.56
C TYR A 318 0.26 1.99 -7.01
N GLY A 319 0.77 0.97 -7.72
CA GLY A 319 0.46 -0.45 -7.45
C GLY A 319 -0.76 -0.97 -8.23
N ALA A 320 -1.53 -0.12 -8.90
CA ALA A 320 -2.78 -0.43 -9.61
C ALA A 320 -2.66 -1.36 -10.83
N ILE A 321 -1.44 -1.77 -11.21
CA ILE A 321 -1.18 -2.90 -12.13
C ILE A 321 -0.07 -3.85 -11.64
N GLY A 322 0.48 -3.58 -10.45
CA GLY A 322 1.18 -4.59 -9.66
C GLY A 322 2.47 -4.19 -9.00
N SER A 323 2.91 -5.02 -8.06
CA SER A 323 4.29 -5.08 -7.57
C SER A 323 5.27 -5.39 -8.70
N ASN A 324 4.88 -6.28 -9.61
CA ASN A 324 5.54 -6.48 -10.90
C ASN A 324 4.99 -5.56 -12.03
N GLY A 325 4.26 -4.50 -11.69
CA GLY A 325 3.51 -3.65 -12.64
C GLY A 325 4.39 -2.97 -13.69
N ASP A 326 5.57 -2.48 -13.30
CA ASP A 326 6.57 -1.97 -14.25
C ASP A 326 7.04 -3.04 -15.25
N ALA A 327 7.19 -4.29 -14.81
CA ALA A 327 7.61 -5.40 -15.66
C ALA A 327 6.51 -5.80 -16.66
N VAL A 328 5.25 -5.82 -16.21
CA VAL A 328 4.07 -6.06 -17.06
C VAL A 328 3.90 -4.93 -18.07
N ALA A 329 3.97 -3.67 -17.65
CA ALA A 329 3.85 -2.52 -18.54
C ALA A 329 4.97 -2.49 -19.58
N ASN A 330 6.21 -2.77 -19.19
CA ASN A 330 7.34 -2.94 -20.10
C ASN A 330 7.16 -4.11 -21.08
N ALA A 331 6.64 -5.26 -20.62
CA ALA A 331 6.38 -6.41 -21.49
C ALA A 331 5.22 -6.19 -22.48
N VAL A 332 4.26 -5.32 -22.14
CA VAL A 332 3.11 -4.98 -22.99
C VAL A 332 3.42 -3.84 -23.98
N LEU A 333 4.12 -2.80 -23.54
CA LEU A 333 4.32 -1.55 -24.29
C LEU A 333 5.77 -1.35 -24.79
N GLY A 334 6.72 -2.16 -24.31
CA GLY A 334 8.11 -2.13 -24.75
C GLY A 334 8.77 -0.75 -24.62
N SER A 335 9.39 -0.30 -25.70
CA SER A 335 10.10 0.99 -25.78
C SER A 335 9.24 2.21 -25.43
N ASP A 336 7.94 2.19 -25.77
CA ASP A 336 7.02 3.29 -25.49
C ASP A 336 6.75 3.46 -23.98
N TYR A 337 7.02 2.42 -23.18
CA TYR A 337 7.09 2.50 -21.72
C TYR A 337 8.52 2.78 -21.23
N ALA A 338 9.49 1.95 -21.61
CA ALA A 338 10.83 1.95 -21.04
C ALA A 338 11.70 3.18 -21.38
N ALA A 339 11.56 3.76 -22.57
CA ALA A 339 12.39 4.90 -22.98
C ALA A 339 11.95 6.22 -22.31
N PHE A 340 10.64 6.37 -22.09
CA PHE A 340 10.02 7.57 -21.48
C PHE A 340 10.42 8.91 -22.16
N THR A 341 10.59 8.89 -23.48
CA THR A 341 10.94 10.06 -24.31
C THR A 341 9.75 10.66 -25.07
N GLY A 342 8.51 10.29 -24.73
CA GLY A 342 7.30 10.74 -25.43
C GLY A 342 5.98 10.20 -24.86
N SER A 343 4.92 11.00 -24.96
CA SER A 343 3.53 10.59 -24.69
C SER A 343 2.93 9.90 -25.91
N GLN A 344 2.30 8.75 -25.69
CA GLN A 344 1.65 7.95 -26.74
C GLN A 344 0.25 7.55 -26.27
N ASN A 345 -0.75 7.60 -27.15
CA ASN A 345 -2.13 7.19 -26.80
C ASN A 345 -2.23 5.67 -26.70
N LEU A 346 -2.89 5.15 -25.67
CA LEU A 346 -2.97 3.69 -25.44
C LEU A 346 -3.70 2.96 -26.57
N SER A 347 -4.70 3.59 -27.19
CA SER A 347 -5.39 3.07 -28.38
C SER A 347 -4.50 2.82 -29.60
N SER A 348 -3.27 3.36 -29.67
CA SER A 348 -2.31 3.02 -30.72
C SER A 348 -1.29 1.94 -30.32
N LEU A 349 -1.29 1.50 -29.06
CA LEU A 349 -0.34 0.50 -28.53
C LEU A 349 -1.00 -0.84 -28.18
N VAL A 350 -2.30 -0.85 -27.87
CA VAL A 350 -3.04 -2.07 -27.54
C VAL A 350 -3.23 -3.01 -28.75
N GLN A 351 -3.18 -4.31 -28.48
CA GLN A 351 -3.48 -5.37 -29.43
C GLN A 351 -4.98 -5.70 -29.45
N ASN A 352 -5.44 -6.39 -30.48
CA ASN A 352 -6.88 -6.56 -30.73
C ASN A 352 -7.61 -7.53 -29.77
N SER A 353 -6.90 -8.43 -29.08
CA SER A 353 -7.49 -9.50 -28.28
C SER A 353 -6.58 -10.05 -27.17
N THR A 354 -7.19 -10.76 -26.21
CA THR A 354 -6.55 -11.39 -25.05
C THR A 354 -5.42 -12.36 -25.40
N SER A 355 -5.51 -13.06 -26.53
CA SER A 355 -4.50 -14.04 -26.96
C SER A 355 -3.11 -13.41 -27.19
N SER A 356 -3.05 -12.12 -27.53
CA SER A 356 -1.80 -11.36 -27.64
C SER A 356 -1.10 -11.13 -26.30
N TYR A 357 -1.80 -11.24 -25.18
CA TYR A 357 -1.31 -10.91 -23.84
C TYR A 357 -0.92 -12.13 -22.99
N LEU A 358 -1.28 -13.36 -23.41
CA LEU A 358 -1.03 -14.60 -22.65
C LEU A 358 0.44 -14.83 -22.30
N ALA A 359 1.35 -14.37 -23.16
CA ALA A 359 2.79 -14.45 -22.93
C ALA A 359 3.24 -13.61 -21.72
N ASN A 360 2.50 -12.54 -21.41
CA ASN A 360 2.90 -11.56 -20.40
C ASN A 360 2.49 -11.96 -18.98
N LEU A 361 1.73 -13.04 -18.81
CA LEU A 361 1.38 -13.61 -17.50
C LEU A 361 2.63 -14.01 -16.69
N ALA A 362 3.73 -14.41 -17.36
CA ALA A 362 5.03 -14.61 -16.72
C ALA A 362 5.51 -13.39 -15.94
N ASN A 363 5.25 -12.18 -16.45
CA ASN A 363 5.68 -10.92 -15.83
C ASN A 363 4.76 -10.50 -14.67
N LEU A 364 3.60 -11.13 -14.49
CA LEU A 364 2.83 -11.05 -13.24
C LEU A 364 3.36 -12.04 -12.17
N GLY A 365 4.33 -12.91 -12.50
CA GLY A 365 4.75 -14.01 -11.64
C GLY A 365 3.87 -15.27 -11.73
N ALA A 366 2.88 -15.28 -12.63
CA ALA A 366 2.01 -16.43 -12.87
C ALA A 366 2.68 -17.50 -13.75
N ARG A 367 2.16 -18.73 -13.72
CA ARG A 367 2.54 -19.77 -14.68
C ARG A 367 2.07 -19.43 -16.10
N THR A 368 2.85 -19.85 -17.09
CA THR A 368 2.56 -19.65 -18.52
C THR A 368 1.93 -20.87 -19.17
N PHE A 369 1.03 -20.64 -20.12
CA PHE A 369 0.56 -21.66 -21.05
C PHE A 369 1.68 -22.30 -21.88
N SER A 370 1.47 -23.55 -22.32
CA SER A 370 2.30 -24.16 -23.36
C SER A 370 2.14 -23.46 -24.72
N ASP A 371 3.08 -23.65 -25.64
CA ASP A 371 2.97 -23.07 -26.98
C ASP A 371 1.84 -23.70 -27.81
N GLU A 372 1.48 -24.96 -27.53
CA GLU A 372 0.31 -25.64 -28.09
C GLU A 372 -1.01 -24.99 -27.64
N ASP A 373 -1.06 -24.47 -26.42
CA ASP A 373 -2.26 -23.91 -25.79
C ASP A 373 -2.47 -22.43 -26.14
N ARG A 374 -1.39 -21.66 -26.33
CA ARG A 374 -1.42 -20.25 -26.76
C ARG A 374 -2.11 -20.04 -28.12
N GLY A 375 -2.23 -21.09 -28.94
CA GLY A 375 -2.96 -21.09 -30.20
C GLY A 375 -4.49 -21.24 -30.08
N SER A 376 -5.05 -21.42 -28.87
CA SER A 376 -6.47 -21.65 -28.67
C SER A 376 -7.34 -20.47 -29.13
N THR A 377 -8.24 -20.73 -30.08
CA THR A 377 -9.25 -19.76 -30.55
C THR A 377 -10.27 -19.38 -29.48
N VAL A 378 -10.33 -20.14 -28.39
CA VAL A 378 -11.26 -19.91 -27.28
C VAL A 378 -10.67 -18.97 -26.23
N LEU A 379 -9.33 -18.86 -26.16
CA LEU A 379 -8.59 -17.84 -25.40
C LEU A 379 -8.52 -16.47 -26.11
N ASN A 380 -9.22 -16.30 -27.25
CA ASN A 380 -9.08 -15.17 -28.16
C ASN A 380 -10.31 -14.25 -28.14
N VAL A 381 -10.51 -13.52 -27.03
CA VAL A 381 -11.60 -12.54 -26.86
C VAL A 381 -11.10 -11.17 -27.31
N SER A 382 -11.87 -10.45 -28.13
CA SER A 382 -11.50 -9.09 -28.55
C SER A 382 -11.59 -8.10 -27.38
N LEU A 383 -10.62 -7.20 -27.25
CA LEU A 383 -10.67 -6.13 -26.24
C LEU A 383 -11.89 -5.20 -26.41
N SER A 384 -12.48 -5.15 -27.62
CA SER A 384 -13.75 -4.45 -27.88
C SER A 384 -14.99 -5.07 -27.18
N LYS A 385 -14.82 -6.23 -26.54
CA LYS A 385 -15.85 -6.99 -25.82
C LYS A 385 -15.54 -7.12 -24.32
N ILE A 386 -14.54 -6.40 -23.83
CA ILE A 386 -14.16 -6.35 -22.41
C ILE A 386 -14.53 -4.97 -21.86
N SER A 387 -15.17 -4.96 -20.68
CA SER A 387 -15.53 -3.76 -19.93
C SER A 387 -15.00 -3.87 -18.50
N LEU A 388 -14.30 -2.85 -18.02
CA LEU A 388 -13.74 -2.78 -16.67
C LEU A 388 -14.39 -1.64 -15.88
N MET A 389 -15.09 -1.99 -14.80
CA MET A 389 -15.66 -1.09 -13.81
C MET A 389 -14.69 -1.02 -12.62
N SER A 390 -13.96 0.08 -12.50
CA SER A 390 -12.79 0.20 -11.62
C SER A 390 -12.97 1.10 -10.39
N GLY A 391 -12.35 0.71 -9.28
CA GLY A 391 -12.14 1.55 -8.10
C GLY A 391 -10.69 1.46 -7.61
N SER A 392 -10.34 2.26 -6.58
CA SER A 392 -9.14 1.99 -5.76
C SER A 392 -9.45 0.78 -4.88
N ASN A 393 -10.06 0.97 -3.71
CA ASN A 393 -10.70 -0.10 -2.95
C ASN A 393 -12.13 -0.33 -3.48
N ILE A 394 -12.64 -1.56 -3.42
CA ILE A 394 -14.05 -1.87 -3.71
C ILE A 394 -14.68 -2.65 -2.56
N THR A 395 -15.71 -2.08 -1.93
CA THR A 395 -16.57 -2.79 -0.95
C THR A 395 -17.90 -3.12 -1.59
N ILE A 396 -18.20 -4.40 -1.81
CA ILE A 396 -19.51 -4.89 -2.20
C ILE A 396 -20.31 -5.18 -0.93
N THR A 397 -21.47 -4.54 -0.77
CA THR A 397 -22.20 -4.53 0.51
C THR A 397 -23.02 -5.80 0.75
N ASN A 398 -23.34 -6.06 2.02
CA ASN A 398 -24.25 -7.14 2.38
C ASN A 398 -25.67 -6.85 1.87
N GLY A 399 -26.24 -7.78 1.10
CA GLY A 399 -27.49 -7.63 0.38
C GLY A 399 -27.36 -6.95 -0.99
N ALA A 400 -26.15 -6.78 -1.54
CA ALA A 400 -25.94 -6.14 -2.83
C ALA A 400 -26.62 -6.90 -3.99
N SER A 401 -27.20 -6.16 -4.94
CA SER A 401 -27.91 -6.71 -6.10
C SER A 401 -27.51 -5.95 -7.38
N ILE A 402 -26.74 -6.61 -8.26
CA ILE A 402 -26.21 -6.04 -9.50
C ILE A 402 -26.73 -6.82 -10.71
N ASP A 403 -27.38 -6.16 -11.67
CA ASP A 403 -27.72 -6.79 -12.95
C ASP A 403 -26.62 -6.55 -14.00
N ALA A 404 -26.03 -7.63 -14.52
CA ALA A 404 -25.03 -7.62 -15.57
C ALA A 404 -25.64 -7.83 -16.99
N SER A 405 -26.97 -8.02 -17.10
CA SER A 405 -27.66 -8.40 -18.35
C SER A 405 -27.36 -7.52 -19.56
N GLU A 406 -27.19 -6.21 -19.37
CA GLU A 406 -26.89 -5.27 -20.47
C GLU A 406 -25.48 -5.47 -21.03
N VAL A 407 -24.48 -5.51 -20.14
CA VAL A 407 -23.05 -5.63 -20.48
C VAL A 407 -22.72 -7.05 -20.96
N LEU A 408 -23.32 -8.07 -20.37
CA LEU A 408 -23.10 -9.50 -20.65
C LEU A 408 -24.22 -10.11 -21.51
N SER A 409 -24.76 -9.28 -22.41
CA SER A 409 -25.80 -9.63 -23.37
C SER A 409 -25.37 -10.72 -24.35
N LYS A 410 -26.34 -11.55 -24.77
CA LYS A 410 -26.15 -12.76 -25.57
C LYS A 410 -25.30 -12.54 -26.83
N ALA A 411 -24.36 -13.43 -27.06
CA ALA A 411 -23.46 -13.37 -28.20
C ALA A 411 -24.15 -13.88 -29.47
N THR A 412 -23.85 -13.19 -30.57
CA THR A 412 -24.27 -13.57 -31.93
C THR A 412 -23.34 -14.60 -32.57
N SER A 413 -22.12 -14.77 -32.03
CA SER A 413 -21.07 -15.66 -32.53
C SER A 413 -19.96 -15.86 -31.49
N THR A 414 -19.04 -16.79 -31.70
CA THR A 414 -17.90 -17.05 -30.80
C THR A 414 -16.92 -15.86 -30.67
N SER A 415 -16.90 -14.94 -31.63
CA SER A 415 -16.14 -13.68 -31.61
C SER A 415 -16.91 -12.50 -31.00
N ASP A 416 -18.16 -12.71 -30.59
CA ASP A 416 -19.03 -11.73 -29.91
C ASP A 416 -19.22 -12.08 -28.41
N ARG A 417 -18.36 -12.96 -27.88
CA ARG A 417 -18.27 -13.26 -26.44
C ARG A 417 -17.81 -12.05 -25.65
N LYS A 418 -18.32 -11.88 -24.41
CA LYS A 418 -18.18 -10.64 -23.61
C LYS A 418 -17.63 -10.91 -22.21
N ILE A 419 -16.83 -10.00 -21.68
CA ILE A 419 -16.29 -10.06 -20.31
C ILE A 419 -16.59 -8.73 -19.62
N ALA A 420 -17.15 -8.78 -18.41
CA ALA A 420 -17.37 -7.63 -17.56
C ALA A 420 -16.62 -7.83 -16.24
N ILE A 421 -15.76 -6.88 -15.91
CA ILE A 421 -14.85 -6.92 -14.77
C ILE A 421 -15.28 -5.84 -13.77
N VAL A 422 -15.55 -6.23 -12.54
CA VAL A 422 -15.50 -5.35 -11.37
C VAL A 422 -14.10 -5.50 -10.79
N GLY A 423 -13.27 -4.47 -10.89
CA GLY A 423 -11.84 -4.54 -10.57
C GLY A 423 -11.42 -3.48 -9.57
N ALA A 424 -11.01 -3.89 -8.38
CA ALA A 424 -10.29 -3.00 -7.48
C ALA A 424 -8.84 -2.84 -7.96
N ALA A 425 -8.31 -1.63 -7.86
CA ALA A 425 -6.88 -1.33 -8.02
C ALA A 425 -6.10 -1.46 -6.69
N LYS A 426 -6.82 -1.82 -5.61
CA LYS A 426 -6.37 -2.28 -4.29
C LYS A 426 -7.23 -3.48 -3.84
N ASP A 427 -7.65 -3.53 -2.57
CA ASP A 427 -8.50 -4.57 -2.01
C ASP A 427 -9.90 -4.61 -2.61
N LEU A 428 -10.46 -5.81 -2.75
CA LEU A 428 -11.90 -6.01 -2.97
C LEU A 428 -12.49 -6.79 -1.80
N THR A 429 -13.43 -6.17 -1.07
CA THR A 429 -14.16 -6.80 0.04
C THR A 429 -15.60 -7.08 -0.34
N ILE A 430 -16.03 -8.34 -0.29
CA ILE A 430 -17.44 -8.74 -0.35
C ILE A 430 -17.94 -8.90 1.08
N ALA A 431 -18.58 -7.86 1.61
CA ALA A 431 -18.88 -7.70 3.04
C ALA A 431 -20.07 -8.56 3.56
N GLY A 432 -20.75 -9.29 2.68
CA GLY A 432 -21.87 -10.16 3.02
C GLY A 432 -22.46 -10.83 1.80
N ASP A 433 -23.74 -11.24 1.87
CA ASP A 433 -24.42 -11.86 0.74
C ASP A 433 -24.51 -10.90 -0.46
N ALA A 434 -24.21 -11.38 -1.66
CA ALA A 434 -24.25 -10.59 -2.88
C ALA A 434 -24.84 -11.38 -4.06
N THR A 435 -25.75 -10.76 -4.81
CA THR A 435 -26.38 -11.36 -5.99
C THR A 435 -26.06 -10.55 -7.24
N PHE A 436 -25.55 -11.25 -8.25
CA PHE A 436 -25.30 -10.75 -9.59
C PHE A 436 -26.24 -11.45 -10.57
N THR A 437 -27.19 -10.73 -11.15
CA THR A 437 -28.11 -11.31 -12.15
C THR A 437 -27.55 -11.19 -13.56
N ASN A 438 -27.88 -12.18 -14.38
CA ASN A 438 -27.83 -12.07 -15.83
C ASN A 438 -29.01 -12.88 -16.40
N SER A 439 -29.73 -12.29 -17.36
CA SER A 439 -30.82 -12.91 -18.10
C SER A 439 -30.35 -13.74 -19.30
N ASN A 440 -29.07 -13.66 -19.66
CA ASN A 440 -28.42 -14.52 -20.63
C ASN A 440 -27.91 -15.81 -19.97
N ASP A 441 -28.49 -16.95 -20.33
CA ASP A 441 -28.24 -18.28 -19.76
C ASP A 441 -27.24 -19.14 -20.58
N VAL A 442 -26.49 -18.53 -21.49
CA VAL A 442 -25.56 -19.22 -22.42
C VAL A 442 -24.09 -19.02 -22.03
N GLU A 443 -23.25 -20.02 -22.31
CA GLU A 443 -21.79 -20.01 -22.15
C GLU A 443 -21.05 -19.16 -23.20
N ASP A 444 -21.44 -17.89 -23.30
CA ASP A 444 -20.89 -16.93 -24.25
C ASP A 444 -20.35 -15.65 -23.61
N HIS A 445 -20.32 -15.59 -22.28
CA HIS A 445 -19.90 -14.42 -21.54
C HIS A 445 -19.29 -14.80 -20.17
N ALA A 446 -18.70 -13.83 -19.48
CA ALA A 446 -18.24 -14.00 -18.11
C ALA A 446 -18.39 -12.72 -17.27
N LEU A 447 -18.80 -12.90 -16.01
CA LEU A 447 -18.64 -11.91 -14.95
C LEU A 447 -17.34 -12.18 -14.19
N VAL A 448 -16.62 -11.12 -13.87
CA VAL A 448 -15.31 -11.16 -13.23
C VAL A 448 -15.29 -10.21 -12.04
N ILE A 449 -14.86 -10.69 -10.88
CA ILE A 449 -14.70 -9.91 -9.65
C ILE A 449 -13.24 -10.04 -9.21
N GLY A 450 -12.44 -9.01 -9.51
CA GLY A 450 -11.00 -8.98 -9.27
C GLY A 450 -10.61 -7.99 -8.17
N ALA A 451 -9.83 -8.45 -7.20
CA ALA A 451 -8.98 -7.58 -6.42
C ALA A 451 -7.62 -7.41 -7.09
N ALA A 452 -6.97 -6.29 -6.77
CA ALA A 452 -5.56 -6.10 -7.03
C ALA A 452 -4.70 -6.64 -5.89
N ASP A 453 -5.03 -6.21 -4.67
CA ASP A 453 -4.36 -6.64 -3.46
C ASP A 453 -4.91 -8.02 -3.03
N ASP A 454 -5.33 -8.19 -1.79
CA ASP A 454 -6.16 -9.30 -1.34
C ASP A 454 -7.61 -9.19 -1.86
N LEU A 455 -8.26 -10.35 -2.07
CA LEU A 455 -9.73 -10.43 -2.17
C LEU A 455 -10.32 -11.03 -0.90
N TYR A 456 -11.15 -10.22 -0.25
CA TYR A 456 -11.72 -10.47 1.06
C TYR A 456 -13.20 -10.86 1.00
N PHE A 457 -13.57 -11.84 1.81
CA PHE A 457 -14.96 -12.10 2.20
C PHE A 457 -15.14 -11.64 3.66
N ARG A 458 -16.21 -10.89 3.91
CA ARG A 458 -16.53 -10.16 5.17
C ARG A 458 -15.68 -8.90 5.38
N SER A 459 -14.38 -9.07 5.54
CA SER A 459 -13.44 -8.05 6.03
C SER A 459 -11.99 -8.43 5.67
N GLU A 460 -11.03 -7.57 5.98
CA GLU A 460 -9.59 -7.91 5.95
C GLU A 460 -9.27 -9.02 6.98
N TYR A 461 -8.46 -10.02 6.61
CA TYR A 461 -8.07 -11.12 7.51
C TYR A 461 -6.94 -10.73 8.48
N ALA A 462 -7.21 -9.74 9.32
CA ALA A 462 -6.26 -9.19 10.28
C ALA A 462 -6.68 -9.42 11.73
N ALA A 463 -5.74 -9.30 12.67
CA ALA A 463 -6.00 -9.45 14.10
C ALA A 463 -7.05 -8.45 14.64
N ALA A 464 -7.20 -7.27 14.00
CA ALA A 464 -8.24 -6.30 14.33
C ALA A 464 -9.66 -6.82 14.06
N ASN A 465 -9.82 -7.67 13.03
CA ASN A 465 -11.10 -8.19 12.55
C ASN A 465 -11.32 -9.65 12.98
N SER A 466 -10.54 -10.17 13.93
CA SER A 466 -10.59 -11.59 14.33
C SER A 466 -11.96 -12.06 14.85
N ALA A 467 -12.85 -11.14 15.23
CA ALA A 467 -14.23 -11.43 15.59
C ALA A 467 -15.07 -11.94 14.41
N ASP A 468 -14.81 -11.46 13.18
CA ASP A 468 -15.57 -11.80 11.97
C ASP A 468 -15.31 -13.23 11.48
N TYR A 469 -14.32 -13.90 12.08
CA TYR A 469 -13.85 -15.25 11.76
C TYR A 469 -13.98 -16.25 12.93
N ALA A 470 -14.52 -15.83 14.09
CA ALA A 470 -14.55 -16.67 15.29
C ALA A 470 -15.68 -17.74 15.28
N ASP A 471 -16.85 -17.40 14.75
CA ASP A 471 -17.98 -18.30 14.50
C ASP A 471 -18.81 -17.75 13.31
N PRO A 472 -18.25 -17.75 12.08
CA PRO A 472 -18.77 -16.98 10.96
C PRO A 472 -19.99 -17.64 10.32
N ALA A 473 -21.15 -16.97 10.32
CA ALA A 473 -22.31 -17.37 9.51
C ALA A 473 -21.95 -17.39 8.00
N PRO A 474 -22.52 -18.28 7.16
CA PRO A 474 -22.15 -18.35 5.75
C PRO A 474 -22.35 -17.04 4.98
N VAL A 475 -21.43 -16.72 4.07
CA VAL A 475 -21.57 -15.60 3.11
C VAL A 475 -21.82 -16.17 1.71
N THR A 476 -22.86 -15.71 1.03
CA THR A 476 -23.35 -16.27 -0.24
C THR A 476 -23.16 -15.29 -1.39
N VAL A 477 -22.30 -15.64 -2.35
CA VAL A 477 -22.14 -14.90 -3.61
C VAL A 477 -22.75 -15.71 -4.74
N LYS A 478 -23.77 -15.13 -5.39
CA LYS A 478 -24.55 -15.77 -6.44
C LYS A 478 -24.42 -15.04 -7.76
N TYR A 479 -24.04 -15.71 -8.84
CA TYR A 479 -24.15 -15.24 -10.22
C TYR A 479 -25.13 -16.11 -11.01
N THR A 480 -26.14 -15.51 -11.66
CA THR A 480 -27.17 -16.29 -12.39
C THR A 480 -26.85 -16.55 -13.87
N GLY A 481 -25.85 -15.85 -14.43
CA GLY A 481 -25.35 -16.14 -15.78
C GLY A 481 -24.37 -17.32 -15.80
N SER A 482 -23.74 -17.59 -16.94
CA SER A 482 -22.91 -18.79 -17.12
C SER A 482 -21.61 -18.74 -16.30
N ASN A 483 -20.61 -17.98 -16.73
CA ASN A 483 -19.28 -18.05 -16.14
C ASN A 483 -19.03 -16.96 -15.09
N LEU A 484 -18.62 -17.36 -13.89
CA LEU A 484 -18.16 -16.47 -12.81
C LEU A 484 -16.66 -16.68 -12.53
N GLY A 485 -15.90 -15.59 -12.55
CA GLY A 485 -14.54 -15.53 -11.98
C GLY A 485 -14.49 -14.67 -10.72
N ILE A 486 -13.84 -15.16 -9.65
CA ILE A 486 -13.42 -14.35 -8.49
C ILE A 486 -11.92 -14.54 -8.25
N GLY A 487 -11.15 -13.46 -8.04
CA GLY A 487 -9.68 -13.53 -8.05
C GLY A 487 -8.96 -12.34 -7.41
N SER A 488 -7.71 -12.57 -7.05
CA SER A 488 -6.78 -11.61 -6.43
C SER A 488 -5.39 -11.77 -7.04
N TYR A 489 -4.45 -10.88 -6.72
CA TYR A 489 -3.04 -11.19 -6.93
C TYR A 489 -2.46 -11.85 -5.68
N ASP A 490 -2.69 -11.30 -4.49
CA ASP A 490 -2.25 -11.92 -3.23
C ASP A 490 -3.22 -13.02 -2.78
N THR A 491 -3.04 -13.51 -1.55
CA THR A 491 -3.86 -14.53 -0.93
C THR A 491 -5.37 -14.23 -1.06
N MET A 492 -6.17 -15.28 -1.28
CA MET A 492 -7.63 -15.20 -1.12
C MET A 492 -8.08 -16.11 0.02
N ARG A 493 -8.92 -15.59 0.93
CA ARG A 493 -9.42 -16.33 2.11
C ARG A 493 -10.94 -16.45 2.10
N LEU A 494 -11.44 -17.66 1.82
CA LEU A 494 -12.87 -17.99 1.69
C LEU A 494 -13.36 -18.75 2.92
N VAL A 495 -13.56 -18.01 4.02
CA VAL A 495 -14.04 -18.55 5.29
C VAL A 495 -15.57 -18.68 5.29
N ASN A 496 -16.05 -19.93 5.32
CA ASN A 496 -17.47 -20.31 5.29
C ASN A 496 -18.25 -19.55 4.19
N VAL A 497 -17.86 -19.78 2.93
CA VAL A 497 -18.40 -19.09 1.76
C VAL A 497 -19.19 -20.05 0.89
N ASN A 498 -20.39 -19.63 0.50
CA ASN A 498 -21.19 -20.28 -0.53
C ASN A 498 -21.00 -19.51 -1.85
N LEU A 499 -20.50 -20.18 -2.89
CA LEU A 499 -20.41 -19.61 -4.23
C LEU A 499 -21.38 -20.34 -5.16
N GLU A 500 -22.31 -19.62 -5.76
CA GLU A 500 -23.26 -20.16 -6.73
C GLU A 500 -23.04 -19.51 -8.11
N ALA A 501 -22.73 -20.32 -9.13
CA ALA A 501 -22.66 -19.90 -10.52
C ALA A 501 -23.78 -20.55 -11.34
N GLY A 502 -24.30 -19.81 -12.34
CA GLY A 502 -25.35 -20.32 -13.23
C GLY A 502 -24.82 -21.36 -14.23
N GLY A 503 -23.53 -21.28 -14.55
CA GLY A 503 -22.69 -22.29 -15.19
C GLY A 503 -21.37 -22.49 -14.43
N ASN A 504 -20.21 -22.36 -15.09
CA ASN A 504 -18.88 -22.59 -14.51
C ASN A 504 -18.42 -21.55 -13.47
N LEU A 505 -17.53 -21.96 -12.57
CA LEU A 505 -16.88 -21.13 -11.55
C LEU A 505 -15.34 -21.23 -11.65
N ALA A 506 -14.64 -20.09 -11.62
CA ALA A 506 -13.18 -20.01 -11.55
C ALA A 506 -12.72 -19.15 -10.36
N LEU A 507 -11.81 -19.69 -9.54
CA LEU A 507 -11.07 -18.96 -8.50
C LEU A 507 -9.57 -18.93 -8.83
N ALA A 508 -8.94 -17.76 -8.78
CA ALA A 508 -7.52 -17.62 -9.10
C ALA A 508 -6.81 -16.58 -8.21
N THR A 509 -5.62 -16.94 -7.72
CA THR A 509 -4.68 -16.06 -6.99
C THR A 509 -3.25 -16.30 -7.46
N LEU A 510 -2.39 -15.26 -7.41
CA LEU A 510 -0.97 -15.36 -7.73
C LEU A 510 -0.09 -15.62 -6.49
N ASP A 511 -0.71 -15.90 -5.34
CA ASP A 511 -0.10 -16.39 -4.11
C ASP A 511 -0.84 -17.65 -3.58
N GLU A 512 -1.55 -17.59 -2.44
CA GLU A 512 -2.22 -18.73 -1.79
C GLU A 512 -3.76 -18.64 -1.80
N LEU A 513 -4.45 -19.79 -1.99
CA LEU A 513 -5.90 -19.91 -1.90
C LEU A 513 -6.27 -20.69 -0.63
N HIS A 514 -6.88 -20.01 0.34
CA HIS A 514 -7.35 -20.61 1.59
C HIS A 514 -8.88 -20.72 1.59
N ILE A 515 -9.39 -21.93 1.82
CA ILE A 515 -10.84 -22.22 1.92
C ILE A 515 -11.13 -22.86 3.28
N GLY A 516 -12.02 -22.25 4.05
CA GLY A 516 -12.36 -22.64 5.42
C GLY A 516 -11.37 -22.13 6.48
N LEU A 517 -11.51 -22.62 7.71
CA LEU A 517 -10.63 -22.35 8.86
C LEU A 517 -10.10 -23.66 9.45
N SER A 518 -9.43 -23.64 10.60
CA SER A 518 -8.99 -24.85 11.33
C SER A 518 -10.10 -25.58 12.08
N ASP A 519 -11.37 -25.19 11.89
CA ASP A 519 -12.54 -25.67 12.61
C ASP A 519 -13.38 -26.70 11.80
N SER A 520 -14.69 -26.73 12.04
CA SER A 520 -15.67 -27.59 11.36
C SER A 520 -16.60 -26.86 10.39
N HIS A 521 -16.31 -25.61 10.02
CA HIS A 521 -17.06 -24.92 8.97
C HIS A 521 -16.75 -25.52 7.59
N SER A 522 -17.71 -25.44 6.66
CA SER A 522 -17.55 -25.92 5.29
C SER A 522 -18.08 -24.89 4.30
N SER A 523 -17.22 -24.43 3.41
CA SER A 523 -17.62 -23.68 2.22
C SER A 523 -18.35 -24.61 1.23
N THR A 524 -19.19 -24.05 0.36
CA THR A 524 -19.96 -24.80 -0.65
C THR A 524 -19.87 -24.13 -2.01
N PHE A 525 -19.38 -24.84 -3.03
CA PHE A 525 -19.38 -24.34 -4.41
C PHE A 525 -20.48 -25.04 -5.23
N SER A 526 -21.29 -24.28 -5.95
CA SER A 526 -22.45 -24.76 -6.71
C SER A 526 -22.40 -24.23 -8.14
N VAL A 527 -22.39 -25.13 -9.12
CA VAL A 527 -22.28 -24.79 -10.55
C VAL A 527 -23.45 -25.34 -11.36
N GLY A 528 -23.77 -24.69 -12.48
CA GLY A 528 -24.89 -25.10 -13.32
C GLY A 528 -26.26 -24.74 -12.77
N THR A 529 -26.34 -23.75 -11.87
CA THR A 529 -27.59 -23.40 -11.17
C THR A 529 -28.59 -22.59 -12.02
N GLY A 530 -28.19 -22.10 -13.19
CA GLY A 530 -28.95 -21.14 -14.00
C GLY A 530 -29.42 -21.67 -15.37
N GLY A 531 -28.57 -22.43 -16.07
CA GLY A 531 -28.85 -22.89 -17.43
C GLY A 531 -29.94 -23.98 -17.51
N LYS A 532 -30.91 -23.86 -18.42
CA LYS A 532 -32.01 -24.83 -18.57
C LYS A 532 -31.68 -26.07 -19.42
N ASN A 533 -30.60 -26.02 -20.22
CA ASN A 533 -30.14 -27.11 -21.10
C ASN A 533 -28.61 -27.08 -21.32
N SER A 534 -27.80 -26.59 -20.37
CA SER A 534 -26.34 -26.76 -20.47
C SER A 534 -25.95 -28.22 -20.29
N ASP A 535 -24.77 -28.54 -20.80
CA ASP A 535 -23.90 -29.63 -20.38
C ASP A 535 -23.60 -29.55 -18.87
N SER A 536 -22.82 -30.50 -18.36
CA SER A 536 -22.28 -30.41 -17.00
C SER A 536 -21.28 -29.26 -16.89
N ASP A 537 -21.36 -28.55 -15.78
CA ASP A 537 -20.63 -27.31 -15.49
C ASP A 537 -19.43 -27.60 -14.56
N ASN A 538 -18.44 -26.71 -14.51
CA ASN A 538 -17.11 -27.06 -14.01
C ASN A 538 -16.57 -26.04 -12.97
N VAL A 539 -15.65 -26.49 -12.10
CA VAL A 539 -14.98 -25.64 -11.10
C VAL A 539 -13.46 -25.67 -11.30
N TYR A 540 -12.85 -24.48 -11.39
CA TYR A 540 -11.42 -24.29 -11.58
C TYR A 540 -10.83 -23.48 -10.43
N LEU A 541 -9.81 -24.01 -9.76
CA LEU A 541 -9.12 -23.39 -8.63
C LEU A 541 -7.63 -23.29 -8.94
N TYR A 542 -7.08 -22.08 -8.96
CA TYR A 542 -5.66 -21.83 -9.14
C TYR A 542 -5.09 -20.99 -7.99
N ALA A 543 -3.91 -21.40 -7.52
CA ALA A 543 -3.05 -20.57 -6.68
C ALA A 543 -1.61 -20.73 -7.12
N ASN A 544 -0.76 -19.72 -7.01
CA ASN A 544 0.64 -19.88 -7.42
C ASN A 544 1.41 -20.81 -6.47
N ASN A 545 1.23 -20.62 -5.16
CA ASN A 545 2.05 -21.22 -4.10
C ASN A 545 1.34 -22.37 -3.36
N LEU A 546 0.13 -22.14 -2.85
CA LEU A 546 -0.63 -23.14 -2.09
C LEU A 546 -2.13 -23.07 -2.37
N ILE A 547 -2.77 -24.22 -2.58
CA ILE A 547 -4.22 -24.39 -2.34
C ILE A 547 -4.36 -25.11 -0.99
N GLN A 548 -4.93 -24.42 0.01
CA GLN A 548 -5.17 -24.88 1.36
C GLN A 548 -6.68 -24.97 1.60
N VAL A 549 -7.21 -26.16 1.86
CA VAL A 549 -8.66 -26.36 2.03
C VAL A 549 -8.96 -27.17 3.28
N ASN A 550 -9.83 -26.68 4.15
CA ASN A 550 -10.50 -27.45 5.19
C ASN A 550 -12.02 -27.25 5.10
N GLY A 551 -12.76 -28.30 4.78
CA GLY A 551 -14.22 -28.24 4.65
C GLY A 551 -14.67 -27.58 3.34
N LEU A 552 -14.78 -28.38 2.28
CA LEU A 552 -15.34 -27.94 1.00
C LEU A 552 -16.27 -29.01 0.41
N GLN A 553 -17.49 -28.60 0.11
CA GLN A 553 -18.50 -29.41 -0.57
C GLN A 553 -18.81 -28.80 -1.94
N PHE A 554 -19.14 -29.66 -2.92
CA PHE A 554 -19.58 -29.22 -4.24
C PHE A 554 -21.02 -29.68 -4.52
N SER A 555 -21.76 -28.88 -5.29
CA SER A 555 -23.17 -29.14 -5.63
C SER A 555 -23.53 -28.61 -7.02
N GLY A 556 -24.78 -28.85 -7.46
CA GLY A 556 -25.22 -28.51 -8.81
C GLY A 556 -24.88 -29.60 -9.84
N ARG A 557 -24.56 -29.21 -11.08
CA ARG A 557 -24.29 -30.14 -12.21
C ARG A 557 -22.80 -30.31 -12.52
N LEU A 558 -22.01 -30.68 -11.52
CA LEU A 558 -20.55 -30.72 -11.64
C LEU A 558 -20.02 -31.89 -12.50
N ASP A 559 -19.29 -31.60 -13.59
CA ASP A 559 -18.37 -32.55 -14.28
C ASP A 559 -16.92 -32.35 -13.78
N ASP A 560 -16.16 -31.39 -14.29
CA ASP A 560 -14.73 -31.28 -13.98
C ASP A 560 -14.49 -30.44 -12.70
N VAL A 561 -13.57 -30.91 -11.87
CA VAL A 561 -12.97 -30.13 -10.77
C VAL A 561 -11.46 -30.07 -10.96
N TYR A 562 -10.95 -28.90 -11.35
CA TYR A 562 -9.54 -28.66 -11.60
C TYR A 562 -8.91 -27.84 -10.47
N LEU A 563 -7.87 -28.37 -9.82
CA LEU A 563 -7.03 -27.65 -8.87
C LEU A 563 -5.59 -27.60 -9.39
N GLU A 564 -4.97 -26.43 -9.40
CA GLU A 564 -3.54 -26.28 -9.68
C GLU A 564 -2.83 -25.33 -8.72
N SER A 565 -1.73 -25.80 -8.12
CA SER A 565 -0.80 -24.98 -7.37
C SER A 565 0.56 -25.65 -7.21
N ILE A 566 1.59 -24.99 -6.66
CA ILE A 566 2.83 -25.70 -6.29
C ILE A 566 2.50 -26.81 -5.30
N THR A 567 1.74 -26.49 -4.23
CA THR A 567 1.25 -27.47 -3.25
C THR A 567 -0.27 -27.46 -3.20
N ILE A 568 -0.89 -28.63 -3.19
CA ILE A 568 -2.34 -28.80 -2.98
C ILE A 568 -2.53 -29.56 -1.67
N ASN A 569 -3.23 -28.96 -0.71
CA ASN A 569 -3.39 -29.50 0.64
C ASN A 569 -4.87 -29.46 1.06
N LEU A 570 -5.49 -30.65 1.07
CA LEU A 570 -6.94 -30.81 1.19
C LEU A 570 -7.31 -31.61 2.45
N LYS A 571 -8.22 -31.06 3.25
CA LYS A 571 -8.88 -31.70 4.38
C LYS A 571 -10.40 -31.55 4.30
N ASP A 572 -11.13 -32.61 4.65
CA ASP A 572 -12.59 -32.66 4.69
C ASP A 572 -13.27 -32.17 3.38
N VAL A 573 -12.67 -32.50 2.24
CA VAL A 573 -13.19 -32.14 0.90
C VAL A 573 -14.02 -33.29 0.33
N GLN A 574 -15.22 -32.97 -0.18
CA GLN A 574 -16.19 -33.95 -0.66
C GLN A 574 -16.50 -33.75 -2.15
N PHE A 575 -15.82 -34.51 -3.02
CA PHE A 575 -16.11 -34.52 -4.46
C PHE A 575 -17.34 -35.39 -4.76
N PRO A 576 -18.30 -34.93 -5.58
CA PRO A 576 -19.49 -35.70 -5.92
C PRO A 576 -19.15 -36.86 -6.87
N SER A 577 -19.99 -37.89 -6.91
CA SER A 577 -19.74 -39.12 -7.69
C SER A 577 -19.75 -38.93 -9.21
N SER A 578 -20.25 -37.79 -9.72
CA SER A 578 -20.13 -37.41 -11.12
C SER A 578 -18.74 -36.91 -11.50
N ALA A 579 -18.01 -36.31 -10.55
CA ALA A 579 -16.94 -35.38 -10.90
C ALA A 579 -15.66 -36.07 -11.38
N ASP A 580 -15.06 -35.53 -12.43
CA ASP A 580 -13.70 -35.87 -12.84
C ASP A 580 -12.72 -34.85 -12.25
N VAL A 581 -11.90 -35.30 -11.29
CA VAL A 581 -11.05 -34.43 -10.48
C VAL A 581 -9.62 -34.44 -11.03
N MET A 582 -9.09 -33.26 -11.34
CA MET A 582 -7.70 -33.07 -11.76
C MET A 582 -6.94 -32.23 -10.72
N LEU A 583 -5.88 -32.80 -10.14
CA LEU A 583 -5.05 -32.14 -9.13
C LEU A 583 -3.61 -31.99 -9.66
N ARG A 584 -3.22 -30.78 -10.07
CA ARG A 584 -1.89 -30.48 -10.65
C ARG A 584 -0.99 -29.80 -9.61
N SER A 585 -0.08 -30.57 -9.02
CA SER A 585 0.96 -30.08 -8.09
C SER A 585 2.31 -30.00 -8.79
N ARG A 586 3.29 -29.25 -8.28
CA ARG A 586 4.61 -29.09 -8.93
C ARG A 586 5.25 -30.44 -9.26
N ASP A 587 5.36 -31.31 -8.27
CA ASP A 587 6.06 -32.60 -8.36
C ASP A 587 5.12 -33.76 -8.70
N GLY A 588 3.80 -33.52 -8.70
CA GLY A 588 2.78 -34.52 -9.04
C GLY A 588 2.77 -35.75 -8.15
N SER A 589 3.25 -35.64 -6.90
CA SER A 589 3.22 -36.73 -5.92
C SER A 589 1.95 -36.70 -5.06
N LEU A 590 1.63 -37.82 -4.41
CA LEU A 590 0.45 -37.99 -3.56
C LEU A 590 0.87 -38.43 -2.15
N ASN A 591 0.40 -37.70 -1.14
CA ASN A 591 0.59 -37.98 0.27
C ASN A 591 -0.76 -38.00 1.01
N PHE A 592 -0.84 -38.75 2.11
CA PHE A 592 -2.05 -38.88 2.92
C PHE A 592 -1.81 -38.49 4.37
N ASN A 593 -2.85 -37.97 5.01
CA ASN A 593 -2.89 -37.60 6.44
C ASN A 593 -1.78 -36.61 6.85
N SER A 594 -1.40 -35.74 5.92
CA SER A 594 -0.30 -34.78 6.03
C SER A 594 -0.77 -33.32 6.17
N TYR A 595 -2.06 -33.04 6.37
CA TYR A 595 -2.61 -31.68 6.30
C TYR A 595 -1.93 -30.65 7.22
N SER A 596 -1.52 -31.05 8.43
CA SER A 596 -0.82 -30.20 9.41
C SER A 596 0.69 -30.09 9.20
N SER A 597 1.25 -30.81 8.23
CA SER A 597 2.68 -30.80 7.85
C SER A 597 2.81 -31.24 6.39
N PRO A 598 2.26 -30.47 5.43
CA PRO A 598 2.12 -30.92 4.04
C PRO A 598 3.48 -31.10 3.37
N VAL A 599 3.55 -32.08 2.48
CA VAL A 599 4.72 -32.26 1.61
C VAL A 599 4.65 -31.19 0.53
N LEU A 600 5.57 -30.22 0.61
CA LEU A 600 5.74 -29.14 -0.36
C LEU A 600 5.84 -29.69 -1.80
N GLY A 601 5.19 -29.02 -2.75
CA GLY A 601 5.24 -29.43 -4.17
C GLY A 601 4.29 -30.57 -4.54
N SER A 602 3.50 -31.09 -3.59
CA SER A 602 2.72 -32.32 -3.75
C SER A 602 1.22 -32.11 -3.55
N VAL A 603 0.43 -33.13 -3.90
CA VAL A 603 -0.95 -33.29 -3.43
C VAL A 603 -0.93 -33.98 -2.06
N ASN A 604 -1.64 -33.41 -1.10
CA ASN A 604 -1.77 -33.89 0.28
C ASN A 604 -3.27 -34.03 0.60
N LEU A 605 -3.72 -35.23 0.97
CA LEU A 605 -5.14 -35.54 1.22
C LEU A 605 -5.36 -36.05 2.65
N THR A 606 -6.32 -35.48 3.39
CA THR A 606 -6.73 -35.93 4.73
C THR A 606 -8.25 -35.96 4.81
N GLU A 607 -8.88 -37.11 5.06
CA GLU A 607 -10.36 -37.26 5.07
C GLU A 607 -11.09 -36.72 3.80
N VAL A 608 -10.38 -36.63 2.68
CA VAL A 608 -10.96 -36.26 1.37
C VAL A 608 -11.74 -37.46 0.82
N SER A 609 -12.89 -37.22 0.19
CA SER A 609 -13.75 -38.27 -0.36
C SER A 609 -14.18 -38.00 -1.80
N HIS A 610 -14.53 -39.06 -2.53
CA HIS A 610 -15.19 -39.01 -3.83
C HIS A 610 -16.40 -39.93 -3.83
N GLY A 611 -17.57 -39.40 -4.19
CA GLY A 611 -18.83 -40.16 -4.19
C GLY A 611 -19.19 -40.77 -2.83
N GLY A 612 -18.80 -40.13 -1.73
CA GLY A 612 -18.95 -40.64 -0.36
C GLY A 612 -17.92 -41.70 0.07
N THR A 613 -16.93 -42.01 -0.77
CA THR A 613 -15.82 -42.93 -0.45
C THR A 613 -14.58 -42.13 -0.02
N THR A 614 -14.19 -42.22 1.26
CA THR A 614 -12.95 -41.60 1.76
C THR A 614 -11.73 -42.20 1.08
N LEU A 615 -10.83 -41.34 0.61
CA LEU A 615 -9.66 -41.68 -0.18
C LEU A 615 -8.50 -42.14 0.70
N ASN A 616 -7.81 -43.18 0.24
CA ASN A 616 -6.59 -43.70 0.85
C ASN A 616 -5.66 -44.26 -0.23
N SER A 617 -4.44 -44.63 0.13
CA SER A 617 -3.41 -45.07 -0.82
C SER A 617 -3.78 -46.29 -1.67
N SER A 618 -4.67 -47.17 -1.22
CA SER A 618 -5.13 -48.31 -2.03
C SER A 618 -6.05 -47.92 -3.19
N HIS A 619 -6.57 -46.69 -3.19
CA HIS A 619 -7.43 -46.17 -4.26
C HIS A 619 -6.64 -45.55 -5.43
N PHE A 620 -5.30 -45.61 -5.42
CA PHE A 620 -4.44 -44.94 -6.40
C PHE A 620 -3.32 -45.83 -6.95
N SER A 621 -2.90 -45.57 -8.19
CA SER A 621 -1.77 -46.24 -8.83
C SER A 621 -1.08 -45.34 -9.86
N GLY A 622 0.18 -45.62 -10.18
CA GLY A 622 0.99 -44.85 -11.13
C GLY A 622 2.33 -44.43 -10.53
N THR A 623 2.93 -43.38 -11.10
CA THR A 623 4.16 -42.74 -10.63
C THR A 623 3.94 -41.26 -10.44
N ASN A 624 4.77 -40.57 -9.65
CA ASN A 624 4.75 -39.11 -9.54
C ASN A 624 4.68 -38.46 -10.94
N GLY A 625 3.86 -37.42 -11.05
CA GLY A 625 3.53 -36.78 -12.33
C GLY A 625 2.32 -37.41 -13.05
N HIS A 626 2.05 -38.70 -12.86
CA HIS A 626 1.03 -39.49 -13.57
C HIS A 626 0.36 -40.53 -12.63
N ILE A 627 -0.25 -40.09 -11.52
CA ILE A 627 -1.01 -40.96 -10.61
C ILE A 627 -2.50 -40.89 -10.95
N ASN A 628 -3.20 -42.03 -10.94
CA ASN A 628 -4.62 -42.15 -11.27
C ASN A 628 -5.37 -42.96 -10.20
N SER A 629 -6.64 -42.65 -9.96
CA SER A 629 -7.50 -43.45 -9.10
C SER A 629 -7.93 -44.78 -9.72
N SER A 630 -8.14 -45.79 -8.89
CA SER A 630 -8.87 -47.02 -9.23
C SER A 630 -10.39 -46.83 -9.18
N ILE A 631 -10.88 -45.77 -8.53
CA ILE A 631 -12.26 -45.26 -8.68
C ILE A 631 -12.40 -44.72 -10.11
N THR A 632 -13.41 -45.19 -10.84
CA THR A 632 -13.68 -44.83 -12.24
C THR A 632 -15.07 -44.26 -12.43
N LEU A 633 -15.19 -43.26 -13.30
CA LEU A 633 -16.46 -42.71 -13.75
C LEU A 633 -17.18 -43.66 -14.74
N PRO A 634 -18.48 -43.46 -15.04
CA PRO A 634 -19.26 -44.34 -15.93
C PRO A 634 -18.72 -44.47 -17.37
N ASN A 635 -17.89 -43.51 -17.81
CA ASN A 635 -17.19 -43.50 -19.10
C ASN A 635 -15.89 -44.35 -19.10
N GLY A 636 -15.46 -44.86 -17.93
CA GLY A 636 -14.22 -45.60 -17.75
C GLY A 636 -12.95 -44.77 -17.48
N THR A 637 -13.03 -43.45 -17.33
CA THR A 637 -11.89 -42.63 -16.87
C THR A 637 -11.69 -42.80 -15.36
N SER A 638 -10.45 -42.67 -14.88
CA SER A 638 -10.17 -42.54 -13.45
C SER A 638 -10.74 -41.23 -12.94
N ALA A 639 -11.60 -41.30 -11.92
CA ALA A 639 -12.33 -40.16 -11.35
C ALA A 639 -11.44 -39.13 -10.64
N ILE A 640 -10.19 -39.49 -10.30
CA ILE A 640 -9.18 -38.57 -9.78
C ILE A 640 -7.85 -38.81 -10.49
N LYS A 641 -7.26 -37.72 -10.99
CA LYS A 641 -6.02 -37.67 -11.76
C LYS A 641 -5.08 -36.67 -11.08
N ILE A 642 -3.92 -37.15 -10.63
CA ILE A 642 -2.87 -36.29 -10.03
C ILE A 642 -1.74 -36.11 -11.04
N ARG A 643 -1.33 -34.86 -11.26
CA ARG A 643 -0.36 -34.49 -12.29
C ARG A 643 0.76 -33.60 -11.74
N GLY A 644 1.93 -33.74 -12.35
CA GLY A 644 3.05 -32.80 -12.23
C GLY A 644 2.81 -31.60 -13.15
N GLN A 645 3.39 -30.44 -12.81
CA GLN A 645 3.33 -29.23 -13.62
C GLN A 645 4.06 -29.35 -14.97
#